data_AF-A0A2S9XBD1-F1
#
_entry.id   AF-A0A2S9XBD1-F1
#
_cell.length_a   1.000
_cell.length_b   1.000
_cell.length_c   1.000
_cell.angle_alpha   90.00
_cell.angle_beta   90.00
_cell.angle_gamma   90.00
#
_symmetry.space_group_name_H-M   'P 1'
#
loop_
_entity.id
_entity.type
_entity.pdbx_description
1 polymer ?
#
loop_
_entity_poly.entity_id
_entity_poly.type
_entity_poly.pdbx_seq_one_letter_code
_entity_poly.pdbx_strand_id
1 'polypeptide(L)'
;MATDTIPQDIASMDAATIERGLPSFEPPTLEALIRRTNREYWDANAPTIPDPLYDRLVEALRRLAPDNPVLDELGESLPDGPVIEAEATATIPPEDRLGAPVRHTRSMLSLGKCYGAEELLAWAEKFEGEILMMPKMDGVACSLRYNDKGELFLAATRGNGSEGEDITINALEVADIPKQLDAKSLAHSGLANSELSLEVRGELFMRLSVFERYKDQYSNPRNLTAGAIKHKERGKTAAYTLSFYAYDLLNHGLGHEREKFELLKALGFSVEECEFVARDALQDSFERWSRRREAIDYEIDGVVYRAADTGEQARLGETGHHPRWSIAYKFQGDTGTTTLEDVLWSVSRTGTITPVGLFKPIELSGAMIGRAGLHNLNRFEELDLSEGATIEVTRRGGVIPHVERMIAPGPGAKKFEIPTRCPACGSEAERRKKRDGEFLFCSRPEACVSARLGELLHFAKVVDIQGFGPKIVTQAVDAGLLSSPVDFYALRTEDLETLDRLGRRSAQNLVDQVEAHRSVELPVFLQALGIDHLGRQNALLLADEFRTLAAVRAVDRDTLLEVKGIKDAIADAILGGLEARSELIDALLTHVSVVDLPEKSEDDSAEQPVEGVLGGKSFLFTGALEAFTRKQAQDKVEAHGGVSAAGVNKTLDYLVVGAGKGAKSSKQKKAEKLVDGGAPLKVITEAEFLEMIGE
;
A
#
# COMPACT_ATOMS: atom_id res chain seq x y z
N MET A 1 -24.94 11.89 -14.97
CA MET A 1 -25.39 11.04 -13.85
C MET A 1 -25.18 9.59 -14.26
N ALA A 2 -23.95 9.09 -14.14
CA ALA A 2 -23.63 7.69 -14.38
C ALA A 2 -23.58 7.01 -13.01
N THR A 3 -24.40 5.98 -12.85
CA THR A 3 -24.51 5.16 -11.65
C THR A 3 -23.22 4.36 -11.43
N ASP A 4 -22.57 4.60 -10.30
CA ASP A 4 -21.49 3.78 -9.74
C ASP A 4 -21.90 2.31 -9.72
N THR A 5 -21.35 1.52 -10.64
CA THR A 5 -21.49 0.06 -10.61
C THR A 5 -20.39 -0.48 -9.72
N ILE A 6 -20.66 -0.48 -8.41
CA ILE A 6 -19.92 -1.28 -7.45
C ILE A 6 -19.94 -2.73 -7.96
N PRO A 7 -18.79 -3.41 -8.16
CA PRO A 7 -18.76 -4.80 -8.62
C PRO A 7 -19.71 -5.64 -7.78
N GLN A 8 -20.62 -6.37 -8.43
CA GLN A 8 -21.70 -7.11 -7.76
C GLN A 8 -21.23 -8.21 -6.79
N ASP A 9 -19.91 -8.43 -6.65
CA ASP A 9 -19.37 -9.51 -5.82
C ASP A 9 -18.23 -9.08 -4.88
N ILE A 10 -18.16 -7.81 -4.46
CA ILE A 10 -17.22 -7.36 -3.42
C ILE A 10 -17.31 -8.22 -2.15
N ALA A 11 -18.48 -8.76 -1.82
CA ALA A 11 -18.71 -9.59 -0.64
C ALA A 11 -18.03 -10.97 -0.71
N SER A 12 -17.80 -11.54 -1.90
CA SER A 12 -17.23 -12.88 -2.04
C SER A 12 -15.72 -12.89 -2.33
N MET A 13 -15.13 -11.73 -2.68
CA MET A 13 -13.73 -11.67 -3.09
C MET A 13 -12.80 -12.17 -1.98
N ASP A 14 -12.02 -13.21 -2.27
CA ASP A 14 -10.98 -13.70 -1.38
C ASP A 14 -9.70 -12.84 -1.45
N ALA A 15 -8.79 -13.02 -0.49
CA ALA A 15 -7.54 -12.26 -0.43
C ALA A 15 -6.73 -12.34 -1.74
N ALA A 16 -6.71 -13.51 -2.39
CA ALA A 16 -5.97 -13.71 -3.64
C ALA A 16 -6.61 -12.94 -4.81
N THR A 17 -7.94 -12.81 -4.84
CA THR A 17 -8.69 -12.04 -5.83
C THR A 17 -8.52 -10.55 -5.61
N ILE A 18 -8.62 -10.10 -4.36
CA ILE A 18 -8.37 -8.72 -3.96
C ILE A 18 -6.94 -8.32 -4.33
N GLU A 19 -5.95 -9.15 -4.04
CA GLU A 19 -4.56 -8.85 -4.38
C GLU A 19 -4.30 -8.78 -5.88
N ARG A 20 -4.86 -9.73 -6.66
CA ARG A 20 -4.74 -9.69 -8.12
C ARG A 20 -5.44 -8.48 -8.74
N GLY A 21 -6.54 -8.04 -8.14
CA GLY A 21 -7.37 -6.93 -8.60
C GLY A 21 -6.93 -5.56 -8.07
N LEU A 22 -6.11 -5.51 -7.01
CA LEU A 22 -5.67 -4.28 -6.36
C LEU A 22 -5.10 -3.22 -7.33
N PRO A 23 -4.25 -3.57 -8.32
CA PRO A 23 -3.74 -2.58 -9.28
C PRO A 23 -4.80 -2.05 -10.26
N SER A 24 -5.97 -2.70 -10.33
CA SER A 24 -7.09 -2.40 -11.22
C SER A 24 -8.31 -1.77 -10.55
N PHE A 25 -8.39 -1.77 -9.22
CA PHE A 25 -9.55 -1.22 -8.52
C PHE A 25 -9.58 0.31 -8.60
N GLU A 26 -10.72 0.84 -9.03
CA GLU A 26 -11.04 2.27 -8.99
C GLU A 26 -11.51 2.68 -7.58
N PRO A 27 -11.49 4.00 -7.25
CA PRO A 27 -11.81 4.48 -5.90
C PRO A 27 -13.09 3.92 -5.27
N PRO A 28 -14.24 3.79 -5.98
CA PRO A 28 -15.45 3.22 -5.38
C PRO A 28 -15.30 1.74 -4.98
N THR A 29 -14.51 0.96 -5.73
CA THR A 29 -14.26 -0.45 -5.42
C THR A 29 -13.31 -0.58 -4.23
N LEU A 30 -12.26 0.24 -4.19
CA LEU A 30 -11.35 0.31 -3.05
C LEU A 30 -12.08 0.74 -1.79
N GLU A 31 -12.95 1.75 -1.87
CA GLU A 31 -13.79 2.19 -0.76
C GLU A 31 -14.66 1.05 -0.24
N ALA A 32 -15.41 0.38 -1.11
CA ALA A 32 -16.29 -0.71 -0.69
C ALA A 32 -15.52 -1.92 -0.11
N LEU A 33 -14.33 -2.24 -0.63
CA LEU A 33 -13.43 -3.26 -0.07
C LEU A 33 -12.89 -2.85 1.31
N ILE A 34 -12.49 -1.58 1.49
CA ILE A 34 -12.03 -1.04 2.77
C ILE A 34 -13.18 -1.06 3.78
N ARG A 35 -14.40 -0.64 3.42
CA ARG A 35 -15.58 -0.71 4.29
C ARG A 35 -15.93 -2.15 4.67
N ARG A 36 -15.85 -3.09 3.74
CA ARG A 36 -16.05 -4.52 4.02
C ARG A 36 -15.02 -5.03 5.02
N THR A 37 -13.74 -4.78 4.76
CA THR A 37 -12.63 -5.32 5.56
C THR A 37 -12.51 -4.63 6.92
N ASN A 38 -12.87 -3.35 7.02
CA ASN A 38 -13.09 -2.65 8.30
C ASN A 38 -14.15 -3.38 9.13
N ARG A 39 -15.33 -3.65 8.56
CA ARG A 39 -16.40 -4.37 9.28
C ARG A 39 -15.97 -5.77 9.70
N GLU A 40 -15.27 -6.50 8.83
CA GLU A 40 -14.78 -7.85 9.16
C GLU A 40 -13.76 -7.83 10.30
N TYR A 41 -12.85 -6.85 10.29
CA TYR A 41 -11.77 -6.74 11.26
C TYR A 41 -12.27 -6.17 12.61
N TRP A 42 -12.97 -5.03 12.60
CA TRP A 42 -13.35 -4.29 13.80
C TRP A 42 -14.66 -4.77 14.42
N ASP A 43 -15.68 -5.09 13.61
CA ASP A 43 -17.03 -5.38 14.09
C ASP A 43 -17.25 -6.90 14.22
N ALA A 44 -16.90 -7.65 13.16
CA ALA A 44 -17.15 -9.10 13.08
C ALA A 44 -16.04 -9.96 13.73
N ASN A 45 -14.87 -9.39 14.00
CA ASN A 45 -13.70 -10.11 14.51
C ASN A 45 -13.32 -11.35 13.66
N ALA A 46 -13.56 -11.29 12.35
CA ALA A 46 -13.38 -12.38 11.40
C ALA A 46 -12.80 -11.86 10.07
N PRO A 47 -11.57 -11.29 10.08
CA PRO A 47 -10.96 -10.72 8.87
C PRO A 47 -10.75 -11.81 7.81
N THR A 48 -11.22 -11.55 6.58
CA THR A 48 -11.04 -12.49 5.45
C THR A 48 -9.80 -12.21 4.61
N ILE A 49 -9.11 -11.09 4.88
CA ILE A 49 -7.84 -10.73 4.24
C ILE A 49 -6.74 -10.41 5.28
N PRO A 50 -5.46 -10.60 4.93
CA PRO A 50 -4.34 -10.22 5.80
C PRO A 50 -4.17 -8.69 5.93
N ASP A 51 -3.70 -8.23 7.10
CA ASP A 51 -3.42 -6.81 7.38
C ASP A 51 -2.55 -6.11 6.31
N PRO A 52 -1.49 -6.74 5.73
CA PRO A 52 -0.68 -6.06 4.73
C PRO A 52 -1.40 -5.87 3.40
N LEU A 53 -2.37 -6.73 3.07
CA LEU A 53 -3.22 -6.52 1.90
C LEU A 53 -4.22 -5.38 2.15
N TYR A 54 -4.78 -5.30 3.36
CA TYR A 54 -5.59 -4.18 3.79
C TYR A 54 -4.82 -2.85 3.73
N ASP A 55 -3.59 -2.81 4.26
CA ASP A 55 -2.73 -1.63 4.21
C ASP A 55 -2.49 -1.17 2.76
N ARG A 56 -2.29 -2.11 1.84
CA ARG A 56 -2.13 -1.81 0.42
C ARG A 56 -3.41 -1.32 -0.25
N LEU A 57 -4.60 -1.77 0.19
CA LEU A 57 -5.89 -1.23 -0.27
C LEU A 57 -6.04 0.23 0.16
N VAL A 58 -5.78 0.53 1.44
CA VAL A 58 -5.84 1.89 1.99
C VAL A 58 -4.83 2.81 1.29
N GLU A 59 -3.60 2.34 1.08
CA GLU A 59 -2.58 3.12 0.39
C GLU A 59 -2.92 3.34 -1.10
N ALA A 60 -3.49 2.34 -1.77
CA ALA A 60 -3.98 2.50 -3.13
C ALA A 60 -5.10 3.55 -3.21
N LEU A 61 -6.04 3.55 -2.25
CA LEU A 61 -7.10 4.56 -2.20
C LEU A 61 -6.54 5.94 -1.91
N ARG A 62 -5.63 6.10 -0.93
CA ARG A 62 -4.96 7.38 -0.63
C ARG A 62 -4.29 7.98 -1.85
N ARG A 63 -3.66 7.16 -2.67
CA ARG A 63 -2.98 7.63 -3.89
C ARG A 63 -3.96 8.08 -4.96
N LEU A 64 -5.13 7.43 -5.08
CA LEU A 64 -6.10 7.69 -6.15
C LEU A 64 -7.16 8.72 -5.77
N ALA A 65 -7.57 8.77 -4.51
CA ALA A 65 -8.59 9.65 -3.97
C ALA A 65 -8.23 10.01 -2.50
N PRO A 66 -7.29 10.95 -2.29
CA PRO A 66 -6.79 11.30 -0.96
C PRO A 66 -7.86 11.87 -0.02
N ASP A 67 -8.91 12.50 -0.58
CA ASP A 67 -10.02 13.10 0.18
C ASP A 67 -11.25 12.16 0.27
N ASN A 68 -11.07 10.86 0.01
CA ASN A 68 -12.17 9.91 0.10
C ASN A 68 -12.61 9.75 1.59
N PRO A 69 -13.91 9.90 1.90
CA PRO A 69 -14.40 9.85 3.28
C PRO A 69 -14.03 8.57 4.05
N VAL A 70 -13.90 7.42 3.37
CA VAL A 70 -13.57 6.16 4.04
C VAL A 70 -12.19 6.19 4.71
N LEU A 71 -11.30 7.08 4.29
CA LEU A 71 -9.97 7.27 4.87
C LEU A 71 -10.05 7.94 6.26
N ASP A 72 -11.12 8.69 6.51
CA ASP A 72 -11.45 9.27 7.82
C ASP A 72 -12.29 8.30 8.67
N GLU A 73 -12.91 7.31 8.04
CA GLU A 73 -13.70 6.26 8.68
C GLU A 73 -12.86 5.00 9.01
N LEU A 74 -11.53 5.10 9.02
CA LEU A 74 -10.64 3.96 9.29
C LEU A 74 -10.69 3.56 10.77
N GLY A 75 -11.46 2.53 11.05
CA GLY A 75 -11.61 1.96 12.38
C GLY A 75 -12.92 1.21 12.52
N GLU A 76 -13.38 1.08 13.75
CA GLU A 76 -14.64 0.45 14.05
C GLU A 76 -15.83 1.26 13.54
N SER A 77 -16.85 0.56 13.02
CA SER A 77 -18.09 1.22 12.61
C SER A 77 -18.84 1.66 13.86
N LEU A 78 -19.19 2.94 13.93
CA LEU A 78 -19.85 3.47 15.11
C LEU A 78 -21.32 3.03 15.18
N PRO A 79 -21.86 2.80 16.38
CA PRO A 79 -23.27 2.52 16.57
C PRO A 79 -24.14 3.70 16.09
N ASP A 80 -25.27 3.39 15.45
CA ASP A 80 -26.27 4.39 15.05
C ASP A 80 -26.78 5.15 16.29
N GLY A 81 -26.64 6.48 16.31
CA GLY A 81 -27.13 7.30 17.41
C GLY A 81 -26.56 8.73 17.44
N PRO A 82 -27.07 9.60 18.33
CA PRO A 82 -26.50 10.92 18.52
C PRO A 82 -25.11 10.79 19.16
N VAL A 83 -24.09 11.33 18.51
CA VAL A 83 -22.73 11.42 19.05
C VAL A 83 -22.74 12.34 20.28
N ILE A 84 -22.23 11.82 21.39
CA ILE A 84 -22.11 12.58 22.64
C ILE A 84 -20.73 13.24 22.66
N GLU A 85 -20.69 14.56 22.89
CA GLU A 85 -19.42 15.24 23.11
C GLU A 85 -18.78 14.76 24.41
N ALA A 86 -17.48 14.46 24.41
CA ALA A 86 -16.85 13.78 25.55
C ALA A 86 -17.04 14.54 26.87
N GLU A 87 -17.03 15.87 26.90
CA GLU A 87 -17.31 16.68 28.10
C GLU A 87 -18.73 16.48 28.64
N ALA A 88 -19.71 16.32 27.76
CA ALA A 88 -21.12 16.18 28.14
C ALA A 88 -21.37 14.88 28.92
N THR A 89 -20.54 13.86 28.72
CA THR A 89 -20.61 12.56 29.42
C THR A 89 -20.47 12.71 30.93
N ALA A 90 -19.79 13.74 31.43
CA ALA A 90 -19.66 13.97 32.87
C ALA A 90 -21.01 14.17 33.59
N THR A 91 -22.07 14.54 32.87
CA THR A 91 -23.40 14.80 33.42
C THR A 91 -24.41 13.67 33.21
N ILE A 92 -24.03 12.65 32.44
CA ILE A 92 -24.86 11.48 32.14
C ILE A 92 -24.38 10.32 33.03
N PRO A 93 -25.25 9.43 33.52
CA PRO A 93 -24.79 8.21 34.18
C PRO A 93 -24.07 7.26 33.19
N PRO A 94 -22.92 6.65 33.53
CA PRO A 94 -22.21 5.71 32.66
C PRO A 94 -23.08 4.55 32.14
N GLU A 95 -24.02 4.09 32.96
CA GLU A 95 -24.97 3.05 32.59
C GLU A 95 -25.89 3.37 31.42
N ASP A 96 -26.25 4.64 31.24
CA ASP A 96 -27.23 5.06 30.24
C ASP A 96 -26.59 5.32 28.87
N ARG A 97 -25.26 5.20 28.81
CA ARG A 97 -24.46 5.48 27.61
C ARG A 97 -23.54 4.35 27.19
N LEU A 98 -23.60 3.17 27.82
CA LEU A 98 -22.80 2.02 27.38
C LEU A 98 -23.04 1.74 25.89
N GLY A 99 -21.98 1.79 25.08
CA GLY A 99 -22.03 1.61 23.64
C GLY A 99 -22.57 2.81 22.86
N ALA A 100 -22.74 3.99 23.47
CA ALA A 100 -23.08 5.21 22.75
C ALA A 100 -21.83 5.77 22.03
N PRO A 101 -21.97 6.36 20.83
CA PRO A 101 -20.87 7.03 20.16
C PRO A 101 -20.47 8.30 20.92
N VAL A 102 -19.16 8.48 21.15
CA VAL A 102 -18.57 9.62 21.85
C VAL A 102 -17.47 10.25 21.00
N ARG A 103 -17.50 11.58 20.86
CA ARG A 103 -16.45 12.32 20.14
C ARG A 103 -15.22 12.51 21.00
N HIS A 104 -14.06 12.12 20.50
CA HIS A 104 -12.77 12.37 21.14
C HIS A 104 -12.40 13.85 21.04
N THR A 105 -11.84 14.43 22.10
CA THR A 105 -11.40 15.85 22.07
C THR A 105 -10.19 16.09 21.19
N ARG A 106 -9.34 15.08 21.08
CA ARG A 106 -8.27 14.97 20.08
C ARG A 106 -8.37 13.62 19.41
N SER A 107 -8.17 13.57 18.10
CA SER A 107 -8.23 12.31 17.38
C SER A 107 -7.24 11.27 17.92
N MET A 108 -7.68 10.02 17.99
CA MET A 108 -6.87 8.84 18.23
C MET A 108 -6.34 8.30 16.90
N LEU A 109 -5.23 8.89 16.44
CA LEU A 109 -4.61 8.57 15.16
C LEU A 109 -3.97 7.17 15.15
N SER A 110 -3.80 6.62 13.96
CA SER A 110 -3.00 5.41 13.74
C SER A 110 -1.50 5.77 13.74
N LEU A 111 -0.63 4.76 13.70
CA LEU A 111 0.82 4.95 13.55
C LEU A 111 1.25 4.82 12.10
N GLY A 112 2.27 5.59 11.70
CA GLY A 112 3.05 5.29 10.51
C GLY A 112 3.74 3.93 10.67
N LYS A 113 3.91 3.17 9.60
CA LYS A 113 4.47 1.82 9.64
C LYS A 113 5.77 1.77 8.83
N CYS A 114 6.76 1.03 9.32
CA CYS A 114 7.93 0.66 8.54
C CYS A 114 8.21 -0.85 8.66
N TYR A 115 8.92 -1.37 7.66
CA TYR A 115 9.25 -2.79 7.55
C TYR A 115 10.76 -3.04 7.38
N GLY A 116 11.56 -1.99 7.20
CA GLY A 116 13.02 -2.08 7.10
C GLY A 116 13.72 -1.12 8.06
N ALA A 117 14.92 -1.52 8.49
CA ALA A 117 15.78 -0.69 9.34
C ALA A 117 16.14 0.66 8.68
N GLU A 118 16.32 0.67 7.35
CA GLU A 118 16.61 1.88 6.58
C GLU A 118 15.49 2.93 6.69
N GLU A 119 14.22 2.50 6.64
CA GLU A 119 13.06 3.40 6.79
C GLU A 119 12.97 3.96 8.21
N LEU A 120 13.26 3.14 9.22
CA LEU A 120 13.28 3.57 10.61
C LEU A 120 14.40 4.60 10.86
N LEU A 121 15.59 4.37 10.30
CA LEU A 121 16.71 5.31 10.38
C LEU A 121 16.37 6.64 9.69
N ALA A 122 15.81 6.59 8.47
CA ALA A 122 15.39 7.78 7.74
C ALA A 122 14.28 8.57 8.47
N TRP A 123 13.43 7.90 9.25
CA TRP A 123 12.49 8.56 10.15
C TRP A 123 13.21 9.27 11.30
N ALA A 124 14.17 8.60 11.95
CA ALA A 124 14.91 9.13 13.08
C ALA A 124 15.87 10.28 12.72
N GLU A 125 16.27 10.40 11.45
CA GLU A 125 17.08 11.52 10.93
C GLU A 125 16.32 12.86 10.84
N LYS A 126 14.99 12.85 11.00
CA LYS A 126 14.15 14.06 10.87
C LYS A 126 14.20 14.96 12.10
N PHE A 127 14.73 14.48 13.22
CA PHE A 127 14.79 15.17 14.50
C PHE A 127 16.04 14.79 15.28
N GLU A 128 16.41 15.62 16.25
CA GLU A 128 17.54 15.38 17.15
C GLU A 128 17.03 14.97 18.54
N GLY A 129 17.82 14.20 19.29
CA GLY A 129 17.50 13.80 20.66
C GLY A 129 17.26 12.30 20.85
N GLU A 130 16.85 11.92 22.08
CA GLU A 130 16.54 10.53 22.44
C GLU A 130 15.24 10.05 21.77
N ILE A 131 15.15 8.73 21.62
CA ILE A 131 14.00 8.06 21.03
C ILE A 131 13.39 7.17 22.11
N LEU A 132 12.12 7.39 22.42
CA LEU A 132 11.34 6.48 23.23
C LEU A 132 11.01 5.25 22.39
N MET A 133 11.29 4.07 22.94
CA MET A 133 10.94 2.78 22.39
C MET A 133 10.00 2.05 23.35
N MET A 134 8.92 1.49 22.84
CA MET A 134 7.99 0.63 23.57
C MET A 134 7.54 -0.53 22.67
N PRO A 135 7.16 -1.70 23.21
CA PRO A 135 6.56 -2.74 22.39
C PRO A 135 5.31 -2.20 21.70
N LYS A 136 4.92 -2.78 20.57
CA LYS A 136 3.62 -2.48 19.97
C LYS A 136 2.65 -3.57 20.41
N MET A 137 1.87 -3.27 21.45
CA MET A 137 0.87 -4.19 21.96
C MET A 137 -0.23 -4.47 20.94
N ASP A 138 -0.69 -5.72 20.93
CA ASP A 138 -1.81 -6.15 20.12
C ASP A 138 -3.08 -6.25 20.99
N GLY A 139 -3.72 -5.10 21.20
CA GLY A 139 -4.90 -4.97 22.05
C GLY A 139 -5.95 -4.02 21.49
N VAL A 140 -6.69 -3.36 22.37
CA VAL A 140 -7.71 -2.38 22.03
C VAL A 140 -7.36 -1.04 22.66
N ALA A 141 -7.04 -0.07 21.82
CA ALA A 141 -6.76 1.29 22.24
C ALA A 141 -7.98 1.90 22.98
N CYS A 142 -7.71 2.50 24.14
CA CYS A 142 -8.69 3.09 25.03
C CYS A 142 -8.23 4.47 25.51
N SER A 143 -9.16 5.42 25.50
CA SER A 143 -8.99 6.76 26.07
C SER A 143 -9.77 6.86 27.38
N LEU A 144 -9.11 7.32 28.45
CA LEU A 144 -9.65 7.47 29.78
C LEU A 144 -9.60 8.94 30.19
N ARG A 145 -10.74 9.56 30.50
CA ARG A 145 -10.81 10.95 30.94
C ARG A 145 -11.21 11.07 32.40
N TYR A 146 -10.46 11.91 33.10
CA TYR A 146 -10.63 12.20 34.52
C TYR A 146 -10.96 13.67 34.72
N ASN A 147 -11.87 13.95 35.65
CA ASN A 147 -12.23 15.32 35.99
C ASN A 147 -11.16 15.99 36.87
N ASP A 148 -11.37 17.25 37.22
CA ASP A 148 -10.51 18.05 38.10
C ASP A 148 -10.31 17.44 39.49
N LYS A 149 -11.27 16.62 39.95
CA LYS A 149 -11.18 15.85 41.20
C LYS A 149 -10.47 14.52 41.03
N GLY A 150 -10.09 14.13 39.82
CA GLY A 150 -9.45 12.86 39.50
C GLY A 150 -10.41 11.67 39.39
N GLU A 151 -11.72 11.89 39.27
CA GLU A 151 -12.71 10.81 39.07
C GLU A 151 -12.79 10.43 37.59
N LEU A 152 -12.76 9.13 37.27
CA LEU A 152 -12.96 8.65 35.89
C LEU A 152 -14.41 8.94 35.48
N PHE A 153 -14.59 9.80 34.47
CA PHE A 153 -15.93 10.12 33.96
C PHE A 153 -16.17 9.59 32.54
N LEU A 154 -15.13 9.25 31.78
CA LEU A 154 -15.27 8.64 30.46
C LEU A 154 -14.18 7.61 30.21
N ALA A 155 -14.55 6.43 29.75
CA ALA A 155 -13.68 5.53 29.02
C ALA A 155 -14.28 5.29 27.64
N ALA A 156 -13.49 5.50 26.59
CA ALA A 156 -13.94 5.32 25.21
C ALA A 156 -12.95 4.44 24.43
N THR A 157 -13.48 3.62 23.52
CA THR A 157 -12.66 2.93 22.51
C THR A 157 -12.15 3.92 21.48
N ARG A 158 -11.18 3.51 20.65
CA ARG A 158 -10.72 4.34 19.52
C ARG A 158 -11.83 4.65 18.50
N GLY A 159 -12.67 3.67 18.17
CA GLY A 159 -13.62 3.76 17.06
C GLY A 159 -12.94 4.06 15.72
N ASN A 160 -13.45 5.07 15.00
CA ASN A 160 -12.85 5.58 13.75
C ASN A 160 -11.68 6.55 13.99
N GLY A 161 -11.31 6.80 15.25
CA GLY A 161 -10.25 7.72 15.64
C GLY A 161 -10.76 9.11 16.03
N SER A 162 -11.81 9.63 15.38
CA SER A 162 -12.47 10.88 15.80
C SER A 162 -13.58 10.65 16.83
N GLU A 163 -14.22 9.50 16.74
CA GLU A 163 -15.33 9.07 17.57
C GLU A 163 -15.12 7.60 17.96
N GLY A 164 -15.53 7.24 19.18
CA GLY A 164 -15.42 5.91 19.75
C GLY A 164 -16.69 5.49 20.49
N GLU A 165 -16.68 4.29 21.07
CA GLU A 165 -17.79 3.81 21.90
C GLU A 165 -17.52 4.05 23.38
N ASP A 166 -18.50 4.54 24.13
CA ASP A 166 -18.41 4.64 25.58
C ASP A 166 -18.46 3.24 26.22
N ILE A 167 -17.38 2.92 26.93
CA ILE A 167 -17.18 1.68 27.68
C ILE A 167 -16.94 1.96 29.17
N THR A 168 -17.33 3.14 29.67
CA THR A 168 -17.02 3.64 31.02
C THR A 168 -17.42 2.63 32.10
N ILE A 169 -18.65 2.11 32.05
CA ILE A 169 -19.14 1.17 33.07
C ILE A 169 -18.35 -0.15 33.08
N ASN A 170 -17.87 -0.61 31.92
CA ASN A 170 -17.07 -1.83 31.79
C ASN A 170 -15.60 -1.59 32.14
N ALA A 171 -15.05 -0.41 31.80
CA ALA A 171 -13.70 0.00 32.18
C ALA A 171 -13.53 0.09 33.71
N LEU A 172 -14.59 0.47 34.44
CA LEU A 172 -14.61 0.45 35.91
C LEU A 172 -14.47 -0.97 36.52
N GLU A 173 -14.62 -2.03 35.71
CA GLU A 173 -14.41 -3.42 36.13
C GLU A 173 -12.96 -3.91 35.89
N VAL A 174 -12.16 -3.13 35.14
CA VAL A 174 -10.75 -3.46 34.84
C VAL A 174 -9.87 -2.99 36.01
N ALA A 175 -9.21 -3.94 36.69
CA ALA A 175 -8.46 -3.66 37.91
C ALA A 175 -7.29 -2.68 37.72
N ASP A 176 -6.68 -2.69 36.53
CA ASP A 176 -5.54 -1.82 36.17
C ASP A 176 -5.96 -0.37 35.86
N ILE A 177 -7.27 -0.07 35.80
CA ILE A 177 -7.79 1.29 35.55
C ILE A 177 -8.17 1.94 36.89
N PRO A 178 -7.45 2.98 37.34
CA PRO A 178 -7.82 3.73 38.55
C PRO A 178 -9.18 4.39 38.37
N LYS A 179 -10.10 4.17 39.30
CA LYS A 179 -11.41 4.87 39.33
C LYS A 179 -11.29 6.32 39.79
N GLN A 180 -10.27 6.55 40.62
CA GLN A 180 -9.95 7.81 41.27
C GLN A 180 -8.42 7.97 41.25
N LEU A 181 -7.94 9.06 40.70
CA LEU A 181 -6.53 9.43 40.72
C LEU A 181 -6.15 10.00 42.10
N ASP A 182 -4.90 9.80 42.49
CA ASP A 182 -4.37 10.37 43.73
C ASP A 182 -4.32 11.90 43.66
N ALA A 183 -5.00 12.57 44.59
CA ALA A 183 -5.14 14.02 44.61
C ALA A 183 -3.79 14.75 44.83
N LYS A 184 -2.81 14.12 45.50
CA LYS A 184 -1.49 14.74 45.71
C LYS A 184 -0.65 14.67 44.44
N SER A 185 -0.70 13.55 43.73
CA SER A 185 -0.07 13.37 42.42
C SER A 185 -0.70 14.32 41.38
N LEU A 186 -2.03 14.45 41.38
CA LEU A 186 -2.73 15.40 40.53
C LEU A 186 -2.33 16.86 40.84
N ALA A 187 -2.20 17.22 42.12
CA ALA A 187 -1.73 18.55 42.52
C ALA A 187 -0.27 18.82 42.14
N HIS A 188 0.62 17.84 42.29
CA HIS A 188 2.03 17.97 41.90
C HIS A 188 2.24 18.03 40.40
N SER A 189 1.33 17.47 39.61
CA SER A 189 1.40 17.54 38.14
C SER A 189 1.16 18.95 37.57
N GLY A 190 0.72 19.91 38.39
CA GLY A 190 0.29 21.23 37.93
C GLY A 190 -1.08 21.24 37.25
N LEU A 191 -1.73 20.08 37.12
CA LEU A 191 -3.01 19.91 36.42
C LEU A 191 -4.23 20.06 37.31
N ALA A 192 -4.08 20.00 38.64
CA ALA A 192 -5.18 20.15 39.61
C ALA A 192 -5.91 21.51 39.56
N ASN A 193 -5.37 22.50 38.83
CA ASN A 193 -5.99 23.81 38.64
C ASN A 193 -6.22 24.16 37.16
N SER A 194 -6.07 23.19 36.24
CA SER A 194 -6.44 23.41 34.85
C SER A 194 -7.93 23.13 34.70
N GLU A 195 -8.67 24.03 34.05
CA GLU A 195 -10.08 23.78 33.66
C GLU A 195 -10.21 22.61 32.65
N LEU A 196 -9.09 22.02 32.24
CA LEU A 196 -8.99 20.92 31.29
C LEU A 196 -8.97 19.59 32.02
N SER A 197 -9.77 18.64 31.54
CA SER A 197 -9.72 17.25 32.00
C SER A 197 -8.46 16.54 31.51
N LEU A 198 -7.95 15.64 32.35
CA LEU A 198 -6.82 14.78 32.03
C LEU A 198 -7.29 13.65 31.14
N GLU A 199 -6.56 13.38 30.04
CA GLU A 199 -6.83 12.24 29.16
C GLU A 199 -5.61 11.32 29.15
N VAL A 200 -5.82 10.06 29.57
CA VAL A 200 -4.83 8.99 29.55
C VAL A 200 -5.17 8.04 28.41
N ARG A 201 -4.20 7.75 27.55
CA ARG A 201 -4.37 6.76 26.49
C ARG A 201 -3.54 5.52 26.79
N GLY A 202 -4.11 4.38 26.49
CA GLY A 202 -3.47 3.10 26.72
C GLY A 202 -4.10 1.99 25.89
N GLU A 203 -3.59 0.78 26.11
CA GLU A 203 -4.05 -0.41 25.42
C GLU A 203 -4.70 -1.35 26.45
N LEU A 204 -5.96 -1.72 26.19
CA LEU A 204 -6.60 -2.85 26.85
C LEU A 204 -6.13 -4.14 26.18
N PHE A 205 -5.80 -5.16 26.96
CA PHE A 205 -5.33 -6.43 26.43
C PHE A 205 -5.67 -7.59 27.37
N MET A 206 -5.56 -8.80 26.84
CA MET A 206 -5.67 -10.02 27.63
C MET A 206 -4.32 -10.70 27.72
N ARG A 207 -3.92 -11.06 28.94
CA ARG A 207 -2.71 -11.85 29.16
C ARG A 207 -2.83 -13.23 28.52
N LEU A 208 -1.75 -13.75 27.95
CA LEU A 208 -1.73 -15.07 27.30
C LEU A 208 -2.07 -16.18 28.30
N SER A 209 -1.57 -16.08 29.54
CA SER A 209 -1.91 -17.01 30.62
C SER A 209 -3.41 -17.02 30.95
N VAL A 210 -4.09 -15.89 30.76
CA VAL A 210 -5.54 -15.75 30.95
C VAL A 210 -6.28 -16.30 29.73
N PHE A 211 -5.78 -16.00 28.53
CA PHE A 211 -6.35 -16.43 27.25
C PHE A 211 -6.33 -17.95 27.05
N GLU A 212 -5.37 -18.67 27.65
CA GLU A 212 -5.31 -20.14 27.55
C GLU A 212 -6.62 -20.83 28.00
N ARG A 213 -7.41 -20.18 28.87
CA ARG A 213 -8.75 -20.66 29.29
C ARG A 213 -9.82 -20.59 28.20
N TYR A 214 -9.58 -19.81 27.15
CA TYR A 214 -10.52 -19.45 26.10
C TYR A 214 -10.07 -19.87 24.70
N LYS A 215 -8.88 -20.47 24.59
CA LYS A 215 -8.21 -20.83 23.33
C LYS A 215 -9.01 -21.78 22.43
N ASP A 216 -9.86 -22.62 23.01
CA ASP A 216 -10.73 -23.53 22.26
C ASP A 216 -11.95 -22.80 21.62
N GLN A 217 -12.25 -21.58 22.06
CA GLN A 217 -13.45 -20.83 21.67
C GLN A 217 -13.13 -19.59 20.83
N TYR A 218 -11.91 -19.05 20.92
CA TYR A 218 -11.51 -17.81 20.26
C TYR A 218 -10.17 -17.96 19.56
N SER A 219 -10.03 -17.28 18.43
CA SER A 219 -8.85 -17.35 17.55
C SER A 219 -7.65 -16.56 18.08
N ASN A 220 -7.86 -15.41 18.71
CA ASN A 220 -6.79 -14.60 19.28
C ASN A 220 -7.24 -13.78 20.52
N PRO A 221 -6.30 -13.39 21.40
CA PRO A 221 -6.53 -12.54 22.58
C PRO A 221 -7.13 -11.16 22.27
N ARG A 222 -6.74 -10.52 21.16
CA ARG A 222 -7.21 -9.18 20.76
C ARG A 222 -8.73 -9.14 20.57
N ASN A 223 -9.27 -10.09 19.80
CA ASN A 223 -10.70 -10.20 19.50
C ASN A 223 -11.51 -10.47 20.78
N LEU A 224 -11.00 -11.32 21.66
CA LEU A 224 -11.65 -11.58 22.94
C LEU A 224 -11.64 -10.33 23.84
N THR A 225 -10.55 -9.57 23.84
CA THR A 225 -10.46 -8.28 24.56
C THR A 225 -11.51 -7.30 24.04
N ALA A 226 -11.61 -7.13 22.72
CA ALA A 226 -12.58 -6.24 22.07
C ALA A 226 -14.03 -6.61 22.40
N GLY A 227 -14.37 -7.90 22.36
CA GLY A 227 -15.71 -8.37 22.74
C GLY A 227 -15.98 -8.24 24.25
N ALA A 228 -15.00 -8.56 25.08
CA ALA A 228 -15.15 -8.55 26.54
C ALA A 228 -15.36 -7.15 27.12
N ILE A 229 -14.66 -6.13 26.59
CA ILE A 229 -14.81 -4.76 27.07
C ILE A 229 -16.14 -4.12 26.64
N LYS A 230 -16.77 -4.62 25.57
CA LYS A 230 -18.08 -4.14 25.06
C LYS A 230 -19.26 -4.99 25.52
N HIS A 231 -19.07 -5.78 26.57
CA HIS A 231 -20.10 -6.68 27.04
C HIS A 231 -21.35 -5.90 27.48
N LYS A 232 -22.52 -6.22 26.93
CA LYS A 232 -23.79 -5.50 27.19
C LYS A 232 -24.36 -5.75 28.58
N GLU A 233 -24.14 -6.94 29.12
CA GLU A 233 -24.53 -7.26 30.50
C GLU A 233 -23.43 -6.85 31.47
N ARG A 234 -23.82 -6.10 32.51
CA ARG A 234 -22.91 -5.62 33.57
C ARG A 234 -22.32 -6.77 34.39
N GLY A 235 -21.13 -6.57 34.93
CA GLY A 235 -20.42 -7.52 35.80
C GLY A 235 -19.73 -8.65 35.04
N LYS A 236 -19.96 -8.77 33.73
CA LYS A 236 -19.37 -9.86 32.93
C LYS A 236 -17.98 -9.52 32.41
N THR A 237 -17.61 -8.24 32.25
CA THR A 237 -16.26 -7.85 31.82
C THR A 237 -15.21 -8.27 32.84
N ALA A 238 -15.50 -8.13 34.14
CA ALA A 238 -14.63 -8.58 35.22
C ALA A 238 -14.18 -10.05 35.09
N ALA A 239 -15.05 -10.93 34.58
CA ALA A 239 -14.75 -12.36 34.43
C ALA A 239 -13.62 -12.65 33.44
N TYR A 240 -13.40 -11.76 32.46
CA TYR A 240 -12.35 -11.90 31.45
C TYR A 240 -10.98 -11.46 31.95
N THR A 241 -10.90 -10.78 33.11
CA THR A 241 -9.63 -10.38 33.73
C THR A 241 -8.73 -9.58 32.75
N LEU A 242 -9.32 -8.60 32.08
CA LEU A 242 -8.59 -7.73 31.15
C LEU A 242 -7.54 -6.91 31.91
N SER A 243 -6.43 -6.59 31.24
CA SER A 243 -5.37 -5.72 31.72
C SER A 243 -5.31 -4.43 30.92
N PHE A 244 -4.71 -3.39 31.50
CA PHE A 244 -4.52 -2.09 30.85
C PHE A 244 -3.11 -1.58 31.10
N TYR A 245 -2.45 -1.11 30.04
CA TYR A 245 -1.21 -0.33 30.15
C TYR A 245 -1.40 1.05 29.52
N ALA A 246 -1.04 2.08 30.29
CA ALA A 246 -0.99 3.45 29.78
C ALA A 246 0.29 3.69 28.97
N TYR A 247 0.17 4.36 27.83
CA TYR A 247 1.29 4.69 26.93
C TYR A 247 1.35 6.16 26.52
N ASP A 248 0.35 6.98 26.84
CA ASP A 248 0.37 8.41 26.57
C ASP A 248 -0.51 9.17 27.56
N LEU A 249 -0.18 10.44 27.71
CA LEU A 249 -0.89 11.40 28.53
C LEU A 249 -1.11 12.63 27.66
N LEU A 250 -2.32 13.18 27.68
CA LEU A 250 -2.66 14.42 26.97
C LEU A 250 -2.90 15.54 27.99
N ASN A 251 -2.83 16.78 27.52
CA ASN A 251 -3.06 18.00 28.33
C ASN A 251 -2.11 18.16 29.53
N HIS A 252 -0.86 17.70 29.44
CA HIS A 252 0.05 17.62 30.59
C HIS A 252 1.17 18.67 30.64
N GLY A 253 1.38 19.51 29.62
CA GLY A 253 2.40 20.58 29.64
C GLY A 253 3.87 20.15 29.81
N LEU A 254 4.15 18.84 29.84
CA LEU A 254 5.50 18.29 30.07
C LEU A 254 6.36 18.34 28.81
N GLY A 255 7.67 18.54 29.00
CA GLY A 255 8.65 18.72 27.92
C GLY A 255 9.17 17.40 27.34
N HIS A 256 9.01 16.29 28.06
CA HIS A 256 9.64 15.03 27.67
C HIS A 256 8.79 13.80 27.99
N GLU A 257 8.88 12.76 27.16
CA GLU A 257 8.18 11.47 27.35
C GLU A 257 8.52 10.80 28.70
N ARG A 258 9.76 10.94 29.21
CA ARG A 258 10.14 10.42 30.54
C ARG A 258 9.23 10.94 31.63
N GLU A 259 9.00 12.26 31.62
CA GLU A 259 8.16 12.93 32.61
C GLU A 259 6.71 12.44 32.51
N LYS A 260 6.22 12.17 31.27
CA LYS A 260 4.88 11.60 31.07
C LYS A 260 4.75 10.24 31.74
N PHE A 261 5.67 9.31 31.49
CA PHE A 261 5.63 7.96 32.05
C PHE A 261 5.82 7.95 33.57
N GLU A 262 6.65 8.84 34.11
CA GLU A 262 6.79 9.04 35.56
C GLU A 262 5.49 9.54 36.18
N LEU A 263 4.83 10.51 35.55
CA LEU A 263 3.54 11.02 36.00
C LEU A 263 2.44 9.95 35.93
N LEU A 264 2.35 9.19 34.84
CA LEU A 264 1.38 8.09 34.71
C LEU A 264 1.52 7.08 35.86
N LYS A 265 2.76 6.69 36.21
CA LYS A 265 3.01 5.83 37.37
C LYS A 265 2.58 6.49 38.69
N ALA A 266 2.90 7.76 38.88
CA ALA A 266 2.51 8.52 40.08
C ALA A 266 0.99 8.67 40.22
N LEU A 267 0.26 8.68 39.11
CA LEU A 267 -1.20 8.70 39.06
C LEU A 267 -1.84 7.32 39.31
N GLY A 268 -1.02 6.26 39.45
CA GLY A 268 -1.47 4.92 39.80
C GLY A 268 -1.66 3.97 38.62
N PHE A 269 -1.22 4.34 37.41
CA PHE A 269 -1.30 3.47 36.25
C PHE A 269 -0.14 2.47 36.20
N SER A 270 -0.46 1.25 35.80
CA SER A 270 0.52 0.38 35.15
C SER A 270 0.84 0.97 33.78
N VAL A 271 2.12 1.21 33.51
CA VAL A 271 2.57 1.77 32.22
C VAL A 271 3.21 0.71 31.37
N GLU A 272 3.12 0.90 30.06
CA GLU A 272 3.82 0.06 29.10
C GLU A 272 5.34 0.14 29.32
N GLU A 273 6.02 -0.99 29.16
CA GLU A 273 7.47 -1.02 29.32
C GLU A 273 8.14 -0.21 28.21
N CYS A 274 9.00 0.72 28.60
CA CYS A 274 9.68 1.58 27.66
C CYS A 274 11.17 1.75 27.95
N GLU A 275 11.94 1.94 26.88
CA GLU A 275 13.36 2.27 26.90
C GLU A 275 13.58 3.58 26.15
N PHE A 276 14.64 4.29 26.51
CA PHE A 276 15.08 5.48 25.77
C PHE A 276 16.42 5.15 25.13
N VAL A 277 16.48 5.28 23.82
CA VAL A 277 17.61 4.82 23.01
C VAL A 277 18.13 5.95 22.13
N ALA A 278 19.43 5.88 21.83
CA ALA A 278 20.04 6.72 20.80
C ALA A 278 19.72 6.16 19.40
N ARG A 279 19.89 7.00 18.37
CA ARG A 279 19.58 6.67 16.97
C ARG A 279 20.34 5.44 16.46
N ASP A 280 21.58 5.24 16.88
CA ASP A 280 22.43 4.11 16.48
C ASP A 280 22.01 2.78 17.13
N ALA A 281 21.23 2.83 18.21
CA ALA A 281 20.77 1.64 18.94
C ALA A 281 19.38 1.13 18.50
N LEU A 282 18.75 1.75 17.50
CA LEU A 282 17.39 1.41 17.05
C LEU A 282 17.23 -0.03 16.56
N GLN A 283 18.20 -0.53 15.79
CA GLN A 283 18.15 -1.90 15.28
C GLN A 283 18.36 -2.91 16.42
N ASP A 284 19.37 -2.68 17.25
CA ASP A 284 19.65 -3.54 18.40
C ASP A 284 18.46 -3.59 19.37
N SER A 285 17.74 -2.47 19.54
CA SER A 285 16.57 -2.38 20.40
C SER A 285 15.37 -3.14 19.85
N PHE A 286 15.15 -3.09 18.54
CA PHE A 286 14.16 -3.92 17.87
C PHE A 286 14.43 -5.41 18.05
N GLU A 287 15.68 -5.85 17.87
CA GLU A 287 16.07 -7.25 18.01
C GLU A 287 15.90 -7.77 19.44
N ARG A 288 16.14 -6.93 20.46
CA ARG A 288 15.86 -7.30 21.86
C ARG A 288 14.39 -7.64 22.07
N TRP A 289 13.48 -6.80 21.60
CA TRP A 289 12.04 -7.08 21.69
C TRP A 289 11.60 -8.28 20.86
N SER A 290 12.17 -8.45 19.66
CA SER A 290 11.91 -9.63 18.83
C SER A 290 12.23 -10.93 19.57
N ARG A 291 13.38 -11.02 20.25
CA ARG A 291 13.76 -12.21 21.05
C ARG A 291 12.90 -12.39 22.30
N ARG A 292 12.41 -11.29 22.89
CA ARG A 292 11.63 -11.32 24.13
C ARG A 292 10.14 -11.61 23.90
N ARG A 293 9.69 -11.57 22.65
CA ARG A 293 8.29 -11.80 22.23
C ARG A 293 7.69 -13.08 22.81
N GLU A 294 8.43 -14.19 22.79
CA GLU A 294 7.95 -15.48 23.32
C GLU A 294 7.94 -15.56 24.86
N ALA A 295 8.66 -14.66 25.52
CA ALA A 295 8.82 -14.65 26.98
C ALA A 295 7.82 -13.74 27.70
N ILE A 296 7.11 -12.87 26.98
CA ILE A 296 6.12 -11.96 27.55
C ILE A 296 4.72 -12.57 27.50
N ASP A 297 3.90 -12.21 28.49
CA ASP A 297 2.58 -12.77 28.71
C ASP A 297 1.47 -11.99 27.98
N TYR A 298 1.80 -11.35 26.85
CA TYR A 298 0.85 -10.62 26.02
C TYR A 298 1.39 -10.53 24.58
N GLU A 299 0.48 -10.36 23.62
CA GLU A 299 0.86 -10.29 22.21
C GLU A 299 1.41 -8.92 21.83
N ILE A 300 2.47 -8.95 21.03
CA ILE A 300 3.06 -7.78 20.39
C ILE A 300 3.24 -8.05 18.90
N ASP A 301 2.99 -7.03 18.08
CA ASP A 301 3.04 -7.11 16.62
C ASP A 301 4.16 -6.23 16.01
N GLY A 302 4.96 -5.59 16.87
CA GLY A 302 6.12 -4.80 16.50
C GLY A 302 6.67 -4.02 17.67
N VAL A 303 7.36 -2.92 17.36
CA VAL A 303 7.90 -1.95 18.32
C VAL A 303 7.53 -0.55 17.86
N VAL A 304 7.07 0.30 18.79
CA VAL A 304 6.76 1.71 18.54
C VAL A 304 7.95 2.57 18.95
N TYR A 305 8.34 3.50 18.08
CA TYR A 305 9.37 4.49 18.30
C TYR A 305 8.75 5.88 18.26
N ARG A 306 9.10 6.74 19.23
CA ARG A 306 8.64 8.14 19.33
C ARG A 306 9.81 9.07 19.57
N ALA A 307 9.78 10.26 19.00
CA ALA A 307 10.66 11.34 19.45
C ALA A 307 10.39 11.62 20.94
N ALA A 308 11.42 11.59 21.79
CA ALA A 308 11.22 11.69 23.24
C ALA A 308 10.94 13.13 23.71
N ASP A 309 11.38 14.13 22.96
CA ASP A 309 11.16 15.55 23.23
C ASP A 309 9.82 16.02 22.64
N THR A 310 8.97 16.65 23.45
CA THR A 310 7.63 17.09 23.03
C THR A 310 7.68 18.35 22.15
N GLY A 311 8.76 19.13 22.19
CA GLY A 311 9.02 20.22 21.25
C GLY A 311 9.27 19.70 19.83
N GLU A 312 10.06 18.63 19.70
CA GLU A 312 10.26 17.94 18.41
C GLU A 312 8.97 17.28 17.91
N GLN A 313 8.15 16.72 18.80
CA GLN A 313 6.81 16.22 18.43
C GLN A 313 5.94 17.33 17.84
N ALA A 314 5.89 18.50 18.49
CA ALA A 314 5.14 19.65 18.01
C ALA A 314 5.68 20.18 16.67
N ARG A 315 7.02 20.24 16.50
CA ARG A 315 7.67 20.69 15.26
C ARG A 315 7.39 19.76 14.09
N LEU A 316 7.46 18.45 14.31
CA LEU A 316 7.19 17.45 13.27
C LEU A 316 5.70 17.39 12.92
N GLY A 317 4.82 17.61 13.91
CA GLY A 317 3.37 17.60 13.75
C GLY A 317 2.82 16.24 13.33
N GLU A 318 1.64 16.26 12.75
CA GLU A 318 0.90 15.08 12.33
C GLU A 318 0.36 15.21 10.90
N THR A 319 0.04 14.07 10.31
CA THR A 319 -0.80 14.01 9.10
C THR A 319 -2.25 13.77 9.54
N GLY A 320 -3.22 13.83 8.62
CA GLY A 320 -4.61 13.47 8.93
C GLY A 320 -4.79 12.05 9.48
N HIS A 321 -3.79 11.17 9.33
CA HIS A 321 -3.89 9.77 9.74
C HIS A 321 -2.93 9.34 10.86
N HIS A 322 -1.74 9.94 10.93
CA HIS A 322 -0.69 9.52 11.87
C HIS A 322 0.26 10.66 12.25
N PRO A 323 0.76 10.68 13.51
CA PRO A 323 1.81 11.59 13.94
C PRO A 323 3.12 11.32 13.19
N ARG A 324 3.84 12.38 12.78
CA ARG A 324 5.13 12.24 12.09
C ARG A 324 6.27 11.92 13.05
N TRP A 325 6.07 12.19 14.33
CA TRP A 325 7.00 11.95 15.43
C TRP A 325 6.86 10.57 16.07
N SER A 326 6.04 9.67 15.52
CA SER A 326 5.89 8.29 15.99
C SER A 326 5.79 7.31 14.82
N ILE A 327 6.46 6.16 14.92
CA ILE A 327 6.46 5.11 13.90
C ILE A 327 6.44 3.72 14.53
N ALA A 328 5.73 2.79 13.90
CA ALA A 328 5.69 1.38 14.26
C ALA A 328 6.59 0.57 13.33
N TYR A 329 7.66 -0.01 13.87
CA TYR A 329 8.44 -1.02 13.17
C TYR A 329 7.80 -2.39 13.40
N LYS A 330 7.15 -2.95 12.37
CA LYS A 330 6.45 -4.23 12.45
C LYS A 330 7.44 -5.40 12.37
N PHE A 331 7.17 -6.48 13.11
CA PHE A 331 7.90 -7.73 12.92
C PHE A 331 7.71 -8.23 11.48
N GLN A 332 8.82 -8.62 10.83
CA GLN A 332 8.75 -9.29 9.54
C GLN A 332 8.13 -10.67 9.76
N GLY A 333 7.26 -11.10 8.83
CA GLY A 333 6.40 -12.27 9.00
C GLY A 333 7.13 -13.57 9.31
N ASP A 334 6.37 -14.58 9.73
CA ASP A 334 6.92 -15.82 10.26
C ASP A 334 7.96 -16.44 9.32
N THR A 335 9.09 -16.76 9.93
CA THR A 335 10.20 -17.45 9.28
C THR A 335 10.23 -18.87 9.81
N GLY A 336 10.40 -19.84 8.93
CA GLY A 336 10.52 -21.23 9.34
C GLY A 336 11.48 -21.99 8.44
N THR A 337 12.03 -23.07 8.98
CA THR A 337 12.98 -23.93 8.27
C THR A 337 12.28 -25.16 7.73
N THR A 338 12.49 -25.48 6.46
CA THR A 338 11.94 -26.69 5.82
C THR A 338 12.97 -27.34 4.89
N THR A 339 12.65 -28.51 4.36
CA THR A 339 13.52 -29.25 3.43
C THR A 339 13.14 -28.92 1.98
N LEU A 340 14.10 -28.43 1.20
CA LEU A 340 13.99 -28.24 -0.24
C LEU A 340 14.00 -29.61 -0.94
N GLU A 341 12.93 -29.92 -1.66
CA GLU A 341 12.75 -31.20 -2.35
C GLU A 341 13.19 -31.10 -3.81
N ASP A 342 12.80 -30.02 -4.51
CA ASP A 342 13.11 -29.85 -5.93
C ASP A 342 13.07 -28.37 -6.37
N VAL A 343 13.55 -28.08 -7.58
CA VAL A 343 13.43 -26.78 -8.25
C VAL A 343 12.75 -26.93 -9.59
N LEU A 344 11.55 -26.38 -9.71
CA LEU A 344 10.80 -26.32 -10.95
C LEU A 344 11.16 -25.06 -11.75
N TRP A 345 11.49 -25.24 -13.03
CA TRP A 345 11.74 -24.13 -13.96
C TRP A 345 10.47 -23.80 -14.74
N SER A 346 9.81 -22.70 -14.37
CA SER A 346 8.53 -22.27 -14.93
C SER A 346 8.72 -21.26 -16.06
N VAL A 347 8.07 -21.50 -17.21
CA VAL A 347 8.15 -20.62 -18.39
C VAL A 347 6.97 -19.65 -18.41
N SER A 348 7.26 -18.35 -18.47
CA SER A 348 6.26 -17.27 -18.53
C SER A 348 5.74 -17.05 -19.96
N ARG A 349 4.71 -16.21 -20.09
CA ARG A 349 4.18 -15.77 -21.41
C ARG A 349 5.23 -15.12 -22.31
N THR A 350 6.18 -14.38 -21.74
CA THR A 350 7.25 -13.70 -22.47
C THR A 350 8.44 -14.62 -22.73
N GLY A 351 8.30 -15.92 -22.46
CA GLY A 351 9.38 -16.91 -22.56
C GLY A 351 10.40 -16.86 -21.43
N THR A 352 10.22 -16.02 -20.41
CA THR A 352 11.13 -15.96 -19.26
C THR A 352 11.01 -17.23 -18.44
N ILE A 353 12.12 -17.90 -18.17
CA ILE A 353 12.19 -19.14 -17.39
C ILE A 353 12.63 -18.78 -15.97
N THR A 354 11.76 -19.02 -14.99
CA THR A 354 11.95 -18.64 -13.59
C THR A 354 12.05 -19.87 -12.68
N PRO A 355 13.04 -19.91 -11.77
CA PRO A 355 13.18 -21.00 -10.82
C PRO A 355 12.17 -20.87 -9.66
N VAL A 356 11.53 -21.97 -9.31
CA VAL A 356 10.57 -22.09 -8.20
C VAL A 356 11.00 -23.25 -7.31
N GLY A 357 11.30 -22.96 -6.05
CA GLY A 357 11.64 -23.98 -5.06
C GLY A 357 10.39 -24.72 -4.59
N LEU A 358 10.45 -26.05 -4.63
CA LEU A 358 9.46 -26.97 -4.07
C LEU A 358 10.03 -27.55 -2.78
N PHE A 359 9.31 -27.44 -1.69
CA PHE A 359 9.78 -27.87 -0.37
C PHE A 359 8.68 -28.50 0.45
N LYS A 360 9.08 -29.26 1.48
CA LYS A 360 8.13 -29.86 2.41
C LYS A 360 7.19 -28.79 2.97
N PRO A 361 5.86 -29.00 2.92
CA PRO A 361 4.90 -28.02 3.39
C PRO A 361 5.20 -27.59 4.83
N ILE A 362 5.29 -26.28 5.05
CA ILE A 362 5.51 -25.66 6.36
C ILE A 362 4.39 -24.67 6.66
N GLU A 363 3.94 -24.62 7.91
CA GLU A 363 2.97 -23.64 8.37
C GLU A 363 3.67 -22.33 8.71
N LEU A 364 3.36 -21.25 7.99
CA LEU A 364 3.86 -19.91 8.26
C LEU A 364 2.67 -18.94 8.29
N SER A 365 2.47 -18.27 9.42
CA SER A 365 1.35 -17.35 9.65
C SER A 365 0.00 -17.99 9.34
N GLY A 366 -0.22 -19.21 9.86
CA GLY A 366 -1.48 -19.96 9.74
C GLY A 366 -1.81 -20.49 8.33
N ALA A 367 -0.88 -20.45 7.37
CA ALA A 367 -1.05 -21.07 6.05
C ALA A 367 0.05 -22.08 5.77
N MET A 368 -0.35 -23.21 5.16
CA MET A 368 0.57 -24.23 4.68
C MET A 368 1.19 -23.82 3.35
N ILE A 369 2.51 -23.72 3.31
CA ILE A 369 3.29 -23.30 2.14
C ILE A 369 4.23 -24.42 1.72
N GLY A 370 4.21 -24.81 0.44
CA GLY A 370 5.11 -25.83 -0.13
C GLY A 370 5.88 -25.37 -1.38
N ARG A 371 5.76 -24.10 -1.76
CA ARG A 371 6.47 -23.53 -2.92
C ARG A 371 6.80 -22.06 -2.73
N ALA A 372 7.94 -21.61 -3.24
CA ALA A 372 8.35 -20.21 -3.26
C ALA A 372 9.15 -19.87 -4.51
N GLY A 373 9.04 -18.64 -4.98
CA GLY A 373 9.86 -18.15 -6.10
C GLY A 373 11.32 -17.97 -5.67
N LEU A 374 12.26 -18.35 -6.54
CA LEU A 374 13.70 -18.10 -6.36
C LEU A 374 14.17 -16.87 -7.16
N HIS A 375 13.21 -16.05 -7.62
CA HIS A 375 13.37 -14.78 -8.35
C HIS A 375 14.01 -14.88 -9.73
N ASN A 376 15.34 -14.94 -9.80
CA ASN A 376 16.10 -14.82 -11.03
C ASN A 376 17.38 -15.67 -10.97
N LEU A 377 18.17 -15.66 -12.03
CA LEU A 377 19.33 -16.53 -12.15
C LEU A 377 20.44 -16.16 -11.18
N ASN A 378 20.68 -14.85 -10.96
CA ASN A 378 21.65 -14.40 -9.98
C ASN A 378 21.28 -14.85 -8.57
N ARG A 379 20.02 -14.68 -8.18
CA ARG A 379 19.54 -15.07 -6.85
C ARG A 379 19.58 -16.58 -6.66
N PHE A 380 19.24 -17.34 -7.70
CA PHE A 380 19.33 -18.79 -7.69
C PHE A 380 20.77 -19.27 -7.49
N GLU A 381 21.73 -18.68 -8.19
CA GLU A 381 23.17 -18.97 -8.05
C GLU A 381 23.70 -18.51 -6.68
N GLU A 382 23.25 -17.36 -6.16
CA GLU A 382 23.62 -16.83 -4.85
C GLU A 382 23.16 -17.73 -3.69
N LEU A 383 21.94 -18.27 -3.79
CA LEU A 383 21.39 -19.17 -2.77
C LEU A 383 22.13 -20.51 -2.70
N ASP A 384 22.86 -20.88 -3.77
CA ASP A 384 23.71 -22.05 -3.87
C ASP A 384 23.03 -23.35 -3.39
N LEU A 385 21.77 -23.54 -3.78
CA LEU A 385 20.89 -24.60 -3.27
C LEU A 385 21.36 -26.01 -3.68
N SER A 386 21.12 -26.99 -2.81
CA SER A 386 21.33 -28.43 -3.09
C SER A 386 20.06 -29.24 -2.82
N GLU A 387 19.88 -30.36 -3.53
CA GLU A 387 18.77 -31.30 -3.30
C GLU A 387 18.75 -31.79 -1.84
N GLY A 388 17.59 -31.72 -1.18
CA GLY A 388 17.43 -32.09 0.22
C GLY A 388 18.01 -31.07 1.22
N ALA A 389 18.39 -29.87 0.78
CA ALA A 389 18.88 -28.82 1.67
C ALA A 389 17.85 -28.39 2.70
N THR A 390 18.32 -27.99 3.87
CA THR A 390 17.48 -27.23 4.81
C THR A 390 17.53 -25.77 4.42
N ILE A 391 16.36 -25.19 4.14
CA ILE A 391 16.19 -23.82 3.71
C ILE A 391 15.36 -23.02 4.72
N GLU A 392 15.64 -21.73 4.80
CA GLU A 392 14.84 -20.76 5.55
C GLU A 392 13.85 -20.09 4.60
N VAL A 393 12.56 -20.19 4.95
CA VAL A 393 11.45 -19.63 4.17
C VAL A 393 10.74 -18.61 5.02
N THR A 394 10.52 -17.43 4.46
CA THR A 394 9.85 -16.32 5.14
C THR A 394 8.61 -15.92 4.36
N ARG A 395 7.52 -15.71 5.09
CA ARG A 395 6.28 -15.17 4.52
C ARG A 395 6.21 -13.66 4.79
N ARG A 396 6.89 -12.88 3.95
CA ARG A 396 6.92 -11.41 4.09
C ARG A 396 5.52 -10.84 3.93
N GLY A 397 5.12 -9.98 4.87
CA GLY A 397 3.78 -9.38 4.89
C GLY A 397 2.63 -10.40 4.85
N GLY A 398 2.84 -11.66 5.29
CA GLY A 398 1.78 -12.66 5.33
C GLY A 398 1.21 -13.08 3.98
N VAL A 399 1.90 -12.88 2.86
CA VAL A 399 1.35 -13.18 1.52
C VAL A 399 2.28 -14.02 0.65
N ILE A 400 3.46 -13.51 0.27
CA ILE A 400 4.32 -14.19 -0.70
C ILE A 400 5.48 -14.88 0.04
N PRO A 401 5.62 -16.20 -0.09
CA PRO A 401 6.76 -16.91 0.49
C PRO A 401 8.02 -16.68 -0.33
N HIS A 402 9.13 -16.48 0.37
CA HIS A 402 10.46 -16.31 -0.20
C HIS A 402 11.45 -17.26 0.47
N VAL A 403 12.37 -17.82 -0.33
CA VAL A 403 13.54 -18.52 0.21
C VAL A 403 14.61 -17.49 0.53
N GLU A 404 14.93 -17.32 1.80
CA GLU A 404 15.91 -16.34 2.27
C GLU A 404 17.34 -16.84 2.12
N ARG A 405 17.58 -18.10 2.51
CA ARG A 405 18.92 -18.72 2.44
C ARG A 405 18.85 -20.23 2.61
N MET A 406 19.92 -20.90 2.20
CA MET A 406 20.22 -22.27 2.61
C MET A 406 20.86 -22.25 4.00
N ILE A 407 20.30 -23.01 4.93
CA ILE A 407 20.82 -23.20 6.29
C ILE A 407 21.85 -24.32 6.31
N ALA A 408 21.53 -25.44 5.66
CA ALA A 408 22.42 -26.59 5.56
C ALA A 408 22.26 -27.29 4.21
N PRO A 409 23.37 -27.72 3.57
CA PRO A 409 23.30 -28.49 2.34
C PRO A 409 22.67 -29.85 2.59
N GLY A 410 22.03 -30.41 1.56
CA GLY A 410 21.43 -31.73 1.62
C GLY A 410 22.48 -32.85 1.54
N PRO A 411 22.09 -34.11 1.79
CA PRO A 411 22.99 -35.25 1.72
C PRO A 411 23.69 -35.35 0.35
N GLY A 412 25.03 -35.37 0.35
CA GLY A 412 25.83 -35.40 -0.88
C GLY A 412 25.94 -34.07 -1.62
N ALA A 413 25.28 -33.00 -1.14
CA ALA A 413 25.36 -31.63 -1.66
C ALA A 413 25.19 -31.51 -3.19
N LYS A 414 24.35 -32.37 -3.78
CA LYS A 414 24.07 -32.35 -5.22
C LYS A 414 23.35 -31.04 -5.58
N LYS A 415 23.98 -30.23 -6.43
CA LYS A 415 23.45 -28.94 -6.88
C LYS A 415 22.36 -29.12 -7.93
N PHE A 416 21.42 -28.19 -7.97
CA PHE A 416 20.42 -28.10 -9.03
C PHE A 416 21.05 -27.56 -10.31
N GLU A 417 20.79 -28.22 -11.44
CA GLU A 417 21.29 -27.80 -12.74
C GLU A 417 20.41 -26.69 -13.35
N ILE A 418 21.06 -25.72 -13.98
CA ILE A 418 20.39 -24.65 -14.73
C ILE A 418 20.06 -25.20 -16.12
N PRO A 419 18.79 -25.19 -16.55
CA PRO A 419 18.38 -25.83 -17.78
C PRO A 419 18.98 -25.11 -18.99
N THR A 420 19.57 -25.89 -19.90
CA THR A 420 20.08 -25.42 -21.20
C THR A 420 19.00 -25.42 -22.29
N ARG A 421 17.84 -26.02 -22.00
CA ARG A 421 16.66 -26.08 -22.86
C ARG A 421 15.43 -25.63 -22.11
N CYS A 422 14.50 -25.00 -22.82
CA CYS A 422 13.20 -24.62 -22.34
C CYS A 422 12.43 -25.87 -21.87
N PRO A 423 12.01 -25.94 -20.60
CA PRO A 423 11.30 -27.12 -20.07
C PRO A 423 9.89 -27.29 -20.66
N ALA A 424 9.36 -26.27 -21.32
CA ALA A 424 8.04 -26.32 -21.96
C ALA A 424 8.08 -26.80 -23.42
N CYS A 425 9.05 -26.35 -24.23
CA CYS A 425 9.07 -26.63 -25.67
C CYS A 425 10.38 -27.26 -26.19
N GLY A 426 11.39 -27.44 -25.34
CA GLY A 426 12.67 -28.06 -25.71
C GLY A 426 13.63 -27.18 -26.53
N SER A 427 13.22 -25.96 -26.91
CA SER A 427 14.09 -24.97 -27.57
C SER A 427 15.25 -24.56 -26.66
N GLU A 428 16.29 -23.93 -27.19
CA GLU A 428 17.44 -23.49 -26.37
C GLU A 428 17.02 -22.45 -25.32
N ALA A 429 17.65 -22.49 -24.15
CA ALA A 429 17.48 -21.49 -23.11
C ALA A 429 18.67 -20.51 -23.14
N GLU A 430 18.38 -19.22 -23.30
CA GLU A 430 19.37 -18.15 -23.38
C GLU A 430 19.41 -17.34 -22.09
N ARG A 431 20.62 -17.03 -21.61
CA ARG A 431 20.81 -16.06 -20.53
C ARG A 431 20.75 -14.64 -21.09
N ARG A 432 19.91 -13.79 -20.51
CA ARG A 432 19.83 -12.37 -20.88
C ARG A 432 19.80 -11.50 -19.62
N LYS A 433 20.48 -10.36 -19.69
CA LYS A 433 20.54 -9.39 -18.59
C LYS A 433 19.36 -8.42 -18.69
N LYS A 434 18.61 -8.28 -17.60
CA LYS A 434 17.61 -7.23 -17.37
C LYS A 434 18.11 -6.28 -16.28
N ARG A 435 17.35 -5.20 -16.01
CA ARG A 435 17.67 -4.21 -14.97
C ARG A 435 17.86 -4.86 -13.59
N ASP A 436 17.07 -5.88 -13.31
CA ASP A 436 17.00 -6.54 -11.99
C ASP A 436 17.83 -7.82 -11.89
N GLY A 437 18.72 -8.08 -12.87
CA GLY A 437 19.58 -9.25 -12.92
C GLY A 437 19.47 -10.06 -14.22
N GLU A 438 20.15 -11.19 -14.25
CA GLU A 438 20.13 -12.17 -15.32
C GLU A 438 18.94 -13.12 -15.16
N PHE A 439 18.30 -13.40 -16.29
CA PHE A 439 17.20 -14.35 -16.39
C PHE A 439 17.47 -15.32 -17.54
N LEU A 440 16.86 -16.50 -17.45
CA LEU A 440 16.77 -17.40 -18.58
C LEU A 440 15.57 -17.07 -19.45
N PHE A 441 15.72 -17.25 -20.76
CA PHE A 441 14.66 -17.08 -21.75
C PHE A 441 14.61 -18.27 -22.69
N CYS A 442 13.41 -18.70 -23.04
CA CYS A 442 13.21 -19.55 -24.22
C CYS A 442 13.66 -18.78 -25.46
N SER A 443 14.46 -19.41 -26.34
CA SER A 443 14.90 -18.78 -27.60
C SER A 443 13.80 -18.69 -28.65
N ARG A 444 12.70 -19.44 -28.49
CA ARG A 444 11.53 -19.45 -29.37
C ARG A 444 10.21 -19.34 -28.59
N PRO A 445 9.96 -18.21 -27.91
CA PRO A 445 8.73 -18.02 -27.15
C PRO A 445 7.47 -18.13 -28.04
N GLU A 446 7.53 -17.68 -29.28
CA GLU A 446 6.43 -17.74 -30.26
C GLU A 446 5.98 -19.17 -30.60
N ALA A 447 6.90 -20.14 -30.54
CA ALA A 447 6.61 -21.56 -30.76
C ALA A 447 6.42 -22.34 -29.45
N CYS A 448 6.51 -21.67 -28.30
CA CYS A 448 6.48 -22.33 -26.99
C CYS A 448 5.04 -22.47 -26.48
N VAL A 449 4.62 -23.72 -26.22
CA VAL A 449 3.26 -24.03 -25.77
C VAL A 449 2.87 -23.25 -24.51
N SER A 450 3.75 -23.17 -23.50
CA SER A 450 3.49 -22.40 -22.27
C SER A 450 3.44 -20.89 -22.51
N ALA A 451 4.24 -20.38 -23.45
CA ALA A 451 4.23 -18.95 -23.76
C ALA A 451 2.94 -18.57 -24.50
N ARG A 452 2.53 -19.40 -25.47
CA ARG A 452 1.25 -19.31 -26.17
C ARG A 452 0.05 -19.41 -25.23
N LEU A 453 0.05 -20.37 -24.30
CA LEU A 453 -0.99 -20.46 -23.27
C LEU A 453 -1.04 -19.19 -22.40
N GLY A 454 0.12 -18.68 -21.99
CA GLY A 454 0.22 -17.45 -21.22
C GLY A 454 -0.27 -16.22 -21.98
N GLU A 455 -0.03 -16.15 -23.29
CA GLU A 455 -0.52 -15.11 -24.19
C GLU A 455 -2.05 -15.16 -24.33
N LEU A 456 -2.60 -16.33 -24.63
CA LEU A 456 -4.05 -16.51 -24.79
C LEU A 456 -4.80 -16.22 -23.49
N LEU A 457 -4.26 -16.68 -22.34
CA LEU A 457 -4.83 -16.38 -21.02
C LEU A 457 -4.72 -14.89 -20.68
N HIS A 458 -3.62 -14.24 -21.05
CA HIS A 458 -3.45 -12.79 -20.87
C HIS A 458 -4.46 -12.02 -21.72
N PHE A 459 -4.61 -12.38 -22.98
CA PHE A 459 -5.57 -11.76 -23.90
C PHE A 459 -7.00 -11.89 -23.38
N ALA A 460 -7.45 -13.12 -23.09
CA ALA A 460 -8.78 -13.38 -22.56
C ALA A 460 -9.02 -12.62 -21.23
N LYS A 461 -8.01 -12.56 -20.35
CA LYS A 461 -8.12 -11.81 -19.10
C LYS A 461 -8.23 -10.30 -19.30
N VAL A 462 -7.42 -9.72 -20.19
CA VAL A 462 -7.38 -8.25 -20.38
C VAL A 462 -8.61 -7.76 -21.13
N VAL A 463 -9.04 -8.49 -22.16
CA VAL A 463 -10.27 -8.19 -22.93
C VAL A 463 -11.53 -8.55 -22.14
N ASP A 464 -11.38 -9.23 -21.00
CA ASP A 464 -12.46 -9.66 -20.11
C ASP A 464 -13.39 -10.76 -20.68
N ILE A 465 -12.83 -11.66 -21.50
CA ILE A 465 -13.55 -12.80 -22.07
C ILE A 465 -13.74 -13.88 -20.99
N GLN A 466 -14.84 -13.80 -20.26
CA GLN A 466 -15.16 -14.68 -19.15
C GLN A 466 -15.33 -16.14 -19.56
N GLY A 467 -14.99 -17.04 -18.64
CA GLY A 467 -15.11 -18.49 -18.83
C GLY A 467 -13.90 -19.17 -19.50
N PHE A 468 -13.01 -18.44 -20.18
CA PHE A 468 -11.75 -18.98 -20.71
C PHE A 468 -10.65 -19.08 -19.64
N GLY A 469 -10.90 -19.92 -18.63
CA GLY A 469 -9.90 -20.23 -17.59
C GLY A 469 -8.76 -21.13 -18.09
N PRO A 470 -7.69 -21.30 -17.29
CA PRO A 470 -6.50 -22.09 -17.67
C PRO A 470 -6.81 -23.48 -18.22
N LYS A 471 -7.78 -24.18 -17.64
CA LYS A 471 -8.17 -25.53 -18.09
C LYS A 471 -8.77 -25.52 -19.50
N ILE A 472 -9.69 -24.61 -19.78
CA ILE A 472 -10.41 -24.56 -21.07
C ILE A 472 -9.47 -24.07 -22.17
N VAL A 473 -8.67 -23.03 -21.91
CA VAL A 473 -7.66 -22.56 -22.87
C VAL A 473 -6.64 -23.66 -23.17
N THR A 474 -6.18 -24.41 -22.17
CA THR A 474 -5.28 -25.55 -22.40
C THR A 474 -5.92 -26.61 -23.29
N GLN A 475 -7.15 -27.01 -23.00
CA GLN A 475 -7.87 -27.98 -23.83
C GLN A 475 -8.10 -27.50 -25.26
N ALA A 476 -8.47 -26.23 -25.44
CA ALA A 476 -8.69 -25.65 -26.77
C ALA A 476 -7.37 -25.55 -27.57
N VAL A 477 -6.26 -25.24 -26.90
CA VAL A 477 -4.93 -25.25 -27.52
C VAL A 477 -4.49 -26.67 -27.90
N ASP A 478 -4.71 -27.65 -27.03
CA ASP A 478 -4.38 -29.06 -27.27
C ASP A 478 -5.22 -29.65 -28.41
N ALA A 479 -6.49 -29.22 -28.52
CA ALA A 479 -7.39 -29.59 -29.61
C ALA A 479 -7.12 -28.82 -30.92
N GLY A 480 -6.17 -27.87 -30.94
CA GLY A 480 -5.83 -27.06 -32.10
C GLY A 480 -6.88 -25.99 -32.46
N LEU A 481 -7.81 -25.69 -31.55
CA LEU A 481 -8.86 -24.68 -31.71
C LEU A 481 -8.37 -23.27 -31.41
N LEU A 482 -7.36 -23.13 -30.54
CA LEU A 482 -6.72 -21.86 -30.22
C LEU A 482 -5.22 -21.94 -30.45
N SER A 483 -4.69 -21.00 -31.23
CA SER A 483 -3.27 -20.84 -31.50
C SER A 483 -2.81 -19.38 -31.38
N SER A 484 -3.72 -18.43 -31.60
CA SER A 484 -3.50 -16.99 -31.51
C SER A 484 -4.72 -16.30 -30.89
N PRO A 485 -4.58 -15.04 -30.41
CA PRO A 485 -5.73 -14.25 -29.93
C PRO A 485 -6.87 -14.08 -30.94
N VAL A 486 -6.57 -14.13 -32.24
CA VAL A 486 -7.58 -14.01 -33.32
C VAL A 486 -8.55 -15.18 -33.28
N ASP A 487 -8.06 -16.37 -32.93
CA ASP A 487 -8.83 -17.61 -33.00
C ASP A 487 -10.03 -17.61 -32.04
N PHE A 488 -9.98 -16.83 -30.95
CA PHE A 488 -11.14 -16.66 -30.06
C PHE A 488 -12.38 -16.23 -30.85
N TYR A 489 -12.24 -15.31 -31.80
CA TYR A 489 -13.33 -14.77 -32.62
C TYR A 489 -13.75 -15.68 -33.78
N ALA A 490 -13.07 -16.81 -33.96
CA ALA A 490 -13.40 -17.84 -34.95
C ALA A 490 -14.00 -19.11 -34.32
N LEU A 491 -14.02 -19.21 -32.98
CA LEU A 491 -14.58 -20.36 -32.27
C LEU A 491 -16.08 -20.51 -32.52
N ARG A 492 -16.52 -21.74 -32.78
CA ARG A 492 -17.94 -22.09 -32.88
C ARG A 492 -18.34 -22.98 -31.71
N THR A 493 -19.62 -22.94 -31.37
CA THR A 493 -20.20 -23.73 -30.27
C THR A 493 -19.90 -25.22 -30.47
N GLU A 494 -20.01 -25.72 -31.70
CA GLU A 494 -19.77 -27.12 -32.04
C GLU A 494 -18.31 -27.55 -31.81
N ASP A 495 -17.36 -26.64 -32.00
CA ASP A 495 -15.93 -26.93 -31.80
C ASP A 495 -15.63 -27.09 -30.30
N LEU A 496 -16.23 -26.24 -29.46
CA LEU A 496 -16.04 -26.25 -28.00
C LEU A 496 -16.77 -27.41 -27.30
N GLU A 497 -17.85 -27.93 -27.88
CA GLU A 497 -18.56 -29.13 -27.38
C GLU A 497 -17.69 -30.39 -27.38
N THR A 498 -16.61 -30.41 -28.17
CA THR A 498 -15.68 -31.54 -28.23
C THR A 498 -14.74 -31.61 -27.01
N LEU A 499 -14.69 -30.55 -26.20
CA LEU A 499 -13.80 -30.44 -25.05
C LEU A 499 -14.38 -31.11 -23.79
N ASP A 500 -13.50 -31.65 -22.95
CA ASP A 500 -13.91 -32.40 -21.75
C ASP A 500 -14.69 -31.53 -20.76
N ARG A 501 -15.92 -31.96 -20.45
CA ARG A 501 -16.89 -31.31 -19.54
C ARG A 501 -17.47 -29.98 -20.05
N LEU A 502 -17.48 -29.76 -21.36
CA LEU A 502 -18.18 -28.63 -21.99
C LEU A 502 -19.45 -29.12 -22.70
N GLY A 503 -20.61 -28.91 -22.06
CA GLY A 503 -21.90 -29.11 -22.72
C GLY A 503 -22.26 -27.94 -23.64
N ARG A 504 -23.12 -28.18 -24.62
CA ARG A 504 -23.59 -27.19 -25.62
C ARG A 504 -23.92 -25.81 -25.05
N ARG A 505 -24.62 -25.76 -23.91
CA ARG A 505 -24.98 -24.48 -23.27
C ARG A 505 -23.75 -23.72 -22.76
N SER A 506 -22.79 -24.42 -22.15
CA SER A 506 -21.54 -23.82 -21.68
C SER A 506 -20.66 -23.38 -22.84
N ALA A 507 -20.59 -24.17 -23.92
CA ALA A 507 -19.90 -23.80 -25.15
C ALA A 507 -20.51 -22.55 -25.80
N GLN A 508 -21.85 -22.47 -25.89
CA GLN A 508 -22.54 -21.31 -26.43
C GLN A 508 -22.26 -20.06 -25.58
N ASN A 509 -22.30 -20.18 -24.25
CA ASN A 509 -21.99 -19.07 -23.36
C ASN A 509 -20.56 -18.53 -23.60
N LEU A 510 -19.57 -19.40 -23.86
CA LEU A 510 -18.21 -18.95 -24.15
C LEU A 510 -18.12 -18.18 -25.47
N VAL A 511 -18.79 -18.66 -26.51
CA VAL A 511 -18.88 -17.94 -27.80
C VAL A 511 -19.58 -16.60 -27.61
N ASP A 512 -20.70 -16.56 -26.89
CA ASP A 512 -21.45 -15.34 -26.59
C ASP A 512 -20.59 -14.32 -25.82
N GLN A 513 -19.70 -14.79 -24.91
CA GLN A 513 -18.75 -13.91 -24.22
C GLN A 513 -17.72 -13.31 -25.17
N VAL A 514 -17.21 -14.05 -26.15
CA VAL A 514 -16.29 -13.49 -27.17
C VAL A 514 -17.03 -12.46 -28.02
N GLU A 515 -18.25 -12.77 -28.47
CA GLU A 515 -19.07 -11.89 -29.30
C GLU A 515 -19.40 -10.56 -28.58
N ALA A 516 -19.64 -10.60 -27.27
CA ALA A 516 -19.89 -9.42 -26.46
C ALA A 516 -18.70 -8.45 -26.42
N HIS A 517 -17.47 -8.94 -26.65
CA HIS A 517 -16.23 -8.17 -26.57
C HIS A 517 -15.59 -7.92 -27.94
N ARG A 518 -16.43 -7.65 -28.95
CA ARG A 518 -15.99 -7.14 -30.27
C ARG A 518 -15.72 -5.63 -30.29
N SER A 519 -16.13 -4.90 -29.27
CA SER A 519 -15.82 -3.48 -29.11
C SER A 519 -14.87 -3.33 -27.93
N VAL A 520 -13.62 -2.96 -28.17
CA VAL A 520 -12.56 -2.95 -27.15
C VAL A 520 -12.00 -1.54 -27.03
N GLU A 521 -11.93 -1.01 -25.81
CA GLU A 521 -11.33 0.32 -25.58
C GLU A 521 -9.84 0.32 -25.92
N LEU A 522 -9.34 1.42 -26.51
CA LEU A 522 -7.93 1.58 -26.90
C LEU A 522 -6.92 1.11 -25.82
N PRO A 523 -6.98 1.55 -24.55
CA PRO A 523 -6.01 1.10 -23.54
C PRO A 523 -6.09 -0.40 -23.27
N VAL A 524 -7.29 -0.99 -23.31
CA VAL A 524 -7.49 -2.43 -23.14
C VAL A 524 -6.89 -3.19 -24.32
N PHE A 525 -7.13 -2.72 -25.55
CA PHE A 525 -6.58 -3.31 -26.76
C PHE A 525 -5.04 -3.31 -26.74
N LEU A 526 -4.43 -2.16 -26.44
CA LEU A 526 -2.97 -2.03 -26.35
C LEU A 526 -2.37 -2.95 -25.28
N GLN A 527 -3.00 -3.04 -24.11
CA GLN A 527 -2.56 -3.94 -23.05
C GLN A 527 -2.71 -5.42 -23.45
N ALA A 528 -3.75 -5.78 -24.20
CA ALA A 528 -4.03 -7.15 -24.61
C ALA A 528 -2.98 -7.72 -25.57
N LEU A 529 -2.27 -6.86 -26.33
CA LEU A 529 -1.18 -7.26 -27.24
C LEU A 529 0.01 -7.92 -26.51
N GLY A 530 0.12 -7.70 -25.19
CA GLY A 530 1.15 -8.34 -24.37
C GLY A 530 2.58 -7.91 -24.73
N ILE A 531 2.75 -6.70 -25.26
CA ILE A 531 4.06 -6.11 -25.59
C ILE A 531 4.84 -5.81 -24.30
N ASP A 532 6.16 -6.06 -24.30
CA ASP A 532 7.01 -5.79 -23.14
C ASP A 532 6.98 -4.30 -22.79
N HIS A 533 6.97 -3.99 -21.49
CA HIS A 533 6.74 -2.65 -20.95
C HIS A 533 5.40 -1.97 -21.34
N LEU A 534 4.54 -2.55 -22.18
CA LEU A 534 3.20 -2.02 -22.47
C LEU A 534 2.13 -2.63 -21.55
N GLY A 535 2.31 -2.45 -20.23
CA GLY A 535 1.32 -2.81 -19.22
C GLY A 535 0.19 -1.77 -19.08
N ARG A 536 -0.79 -2.02 -18.20
CA ARG A 536 -1.98 -1.15 -17.97
C ARG A 536 -1.62 0.34 -17.91
N GLN A 537 -0.64 0.72 -17.09
CA GLN A 537 -0.25 2.13 -16.92
C GLN A 537 0.27 2.77 -18.21
N ASN A 538 1.15 2.08 -18.93
CA ASN A 538 1.69 2.63 -20.18
C ASN A 538 0.64 2.58 -21.30
N ALA A 539 -0.24 1.59 -21.33
CA ALA A 539 -1.36 1.56 -22.27
C ALA A 539 -2.33 2.72 -22.05
N LEU A 540 -2.66 3.04 -20.79
CA LEU A 540 -3.46 4.23 -20.43
C LEU A 540 -2.75 5.52 -20.82
N LEU A 541 -1.45 5.62 -20.55
CA LEU A 541 -0.64 6.79 -20.89
C LEU A 541 -0.62 7.04 -22.41
N LEU A 542 -0.41 5.99 -23.21
CA LEU A 542 -0.45 6.09 -24.68
C LEU A 542 -1.86 6.40 -25.18
N ALA A 543 -2.90 5.76 -24.62
CA ALA A 543 -4.27 6.04 -25.00
C ALA A 543 -4.69 7.47 -24.65
N ASP A 544 -4.25 8.01 -23.51
CA ASP A 544 -4.53 9.39 -23.11
C ASP A 544 -3.79 10.41 -23.97
N GLU A 545 -2.54 10.13 -24.33
CA GLU A 545 -1.74 11.06 -25.12
C GLU A 545 -2.12 11.03 -26.60
N PHE A 546 -2.24 9.85 -27.19
CA PHE A 546 -2.43 9.69 -28.64
C PHE A 546 -3.89 9.53 -29.07
N ARG A 547 -4.80 9.24 -28.12
CA ARG A 547 -6.27 9.12 -28.28
C ARG A 547 -6.78 8.03 -29.22
N THR A 548 -6.09 7.76 -30.33
CA THR A 548 -6.51 6.81 -31.37
C THR A 548 -5.48 5.70 -31.61
N LEU A 549 -5.94 4.51 -32.01
CA LEU A 549 -5.02 3.42 -32.40
C LEU A 549 -4.13 3.83 -33.59
N ALA A 550 -4.67 4.60 -34.53
CA ALA A 550 -3.93 5.07 -35.69
C ALA A 550 -2.74 5.97 -35.29
N ALA A 551 -2.96 6.89 -34.35
CA ALA A 551 -1.89 7.74 -33.81
C ALA A 551 -0.83 6.92 -33.06
N VAL A 552 -1.24 5.94 -32.25
CA VAL A 552 -0.30 5.04 -31.55
C VAL A 552 0.55 4.23 -32.52
N ARG A 553 -0.02 3.73 -33.63
CA ARG A 553 0.73 2.98 -34.65
C ARG A 553 1.71 3.85 -35.44
N ALA A 554 1.43 5.14 -35.56
CA ALA A 554 2.25 6.09 -36.32
C ALA A 554 3.29 6.83 -35.46
N VAL A 555 3.29 6.63 -34.13
CA VAL A 555 4.17 7.36 -33.22
C VAL A 555 5.65 7.04 -33.50
N ASP A 556 6.48 8.08 -33.54
CA ASP A 556 7.92 7.93 -33.63
C ASP A 556 8.58 7.94 -32.24
N ARG A 557 9.86 7.57 -32.21
CA ARG A 557 10.63 7.47 -30.98
C ARG A 557 10.73 8.79 -30.22
N ASP A 558 10.92 9.90 -30.93
CA ASP A 558 11.13 11.21 -30.31
C ASP A 558 9.84 11.69 -29.64
N THR A 559 8.70 11.55 -30.32
CA THR A 559 7.36 11.86 -29.79
C THR A 559 7.03 10.97 -28.59
N LEU A 560 7.37 9.68 -28.66
CA LEU A 560 7.12 8.74 -27.57
C LEU A 560 7.94 9.07 -26.31
N LEU A 561 9.13 9.66 -26.46
CA LEU A 561 9.98 10.10 -25.35
C LEU A 561 9.50 11.40 -24.68
N GLU A 562 8.68 12.19 -25.36
CA GLU A 562 8.08 13.40 -24.78
C GLU A 562 6.98 13.05 -23.76
N VAL A 563 6.42 11.84 -23.85
CA VAL A 563 5.39 11.35 -22.94
C VAL A 563 5.96 11.14 -21.54
N LYS A 564 5.42 11.88 -20.56
CA LYS A 564 5.88 11.84 -19.16
C LYS A 564 5.78 10.43 -18.57
N GLY A 565 6.94 9.85 -18.25
CA GLY A 565 7.05 8.50 -17.67
C GLY A 565 7.64 7.47 -18.62
N ILE A 566 7.71 7.78 -19.92
CA ILE A 566 8.42 6.96 -20.90
C ILE A 566 9.90 7.38 -20.96
N LYS A 567 10.79 6.37 -20.99
CA LYS A 567 12.24 6.53 -21.12
C LYS A 567 12.73 5.65 -22.27
N ASP A 568 13.98 5.82 -22.69
CA ASP A 568 14.58 5.12 -23.83
C ASP A 568 14.24 3.63 -23.91
N ALA A 569 14.52 2.86 -22.85
CA ALA A 569 14.27 1.42 -22.84
C ALA A 569 12.78 1.04 -22.98
N ILE A 570 11.87 1.88 -22.47
CA ILE A 570 10.42 1.67 -22.57
C ILE A 570 9.95 2.02 -23.98
N ALA A 571 10.43 3.15 -24.53
CA ALA A 571 10.10 3.59 -25.89
C ALA A 571 10.54 2.55 -26.92
N ASP A 572 11.78 2.06 -26.82
CA ASP A 572 12.34 1.06 -27.73
C ASP A 572 11.56 -0.27 -27.66
N ALA A 573 11.17 -0.71 -26.46
CA ALA A 573 10.39 -1.93 -26.26
C ALA A 573 8.97 -1.81 -26.83
N ILE A 574 8.31 -0.67 -26.64
CA ILE A 574 6.96 -0.42 -27.16
C ILE A 574 6.97 -0.37 -28.69
N LEU A 575 7.88 0.41 -29.30
CA LEU A 575 7.96 0.53 -30.76
C LEU A 575 8.29 -0.80 -31.42
N GLY A 576 9.34 -1.49 -30.93
CA GLY A 576 9.70 -2.80 -31.47
C GLY A 576 8.60 -3.84 -31.27
N GLY A 577 7.86 -3.75 -30.16
CA GLY A 577 6.71 -4.62 -29.90
C GLY A 577 5.51 -4.34 -30.80
N LEU A 578 5.19 -3.06 -31.07
CA LEU A 578 4.11 -2.68 -32.00
C LEU A 578 4.42 -3.15 -33.42
N GLU A 579 5.67 -2.98 -33.86
CA GLU A 579 6.15 -3.46 -35.15
C GLU A 579 6.05 -5.00 -35.24
N ALA A 580 6.59 -5.71 -34.24
CA ALA A 580 6.55 -7.17 -34.18
C ALA A 580 5.12 -7.76 -34.11
N ARG A 581 4.15 -6.97 -33.65
CA ARG A 581 2.74 -7.36 -33.54
C ARG A 581 1.85 -6.80 -34.66
N SER A 582 2.39 -6.12 -35.67
CA SER A 582 1.56 -5.44 -36.68
C SER A 582 0.59 -6.40 -37.38
N GLU A 583 1.04 -7.60 -37.77
CA GLU A 583 0.17 -8.59 -38.42
C GLU A 583 -0.95 -9.09 -37.49
N LEU A 584 -0.65 -9.27 -36.19
CA LEU A 584 -1.66 -9.65 -35.19
C LEU A 584 -2.68 -8.53 -34.98
N ILE A 585 -2.21 -7.28 -34.92
CA ILE A 585 -3.08 -6.10 -34.80
C ILE A 585 -4.03 -6.05 -35.99
N ASP A 586 -3.51 -6.17 -37.21
CA ASP A 586 -4.32 -6.12 -38.43
C ASP A 586 -5.34 -7.27 -38.48
N ALA A 587 -4.94 -8.48 -38.08
CA ALA A 587 -5.85 -9.62 -37.99
C ALA A 587 -6.91 -9.47 -36.90
N LEU A 588 -6.59 -8.89 -35.75
CA LEU A 588 -7.60 -8.61 -34.71
C LEU A 588 -8.62 -7.57 -35.20
N LEU A 589 -8.17 -6.53 -35.91
CA LEU A 589 -9.02 -5.46 -36.43
C LEU A 589 -10.04 -5.92 -37.49
N THR A 590 -9.91 -7.14 -38.05
CA THR A 590 -10.98 -7.72 -38.90
C THR A 590 -12.14 -8.26 -38.08
N HIS A 591 -11.96 -8.46 -36.76
CA HIS A 591 -12.95 -9.04 -35.86
C HIS A 591 -13.43 -8.07 -34.77
N VAL A 592 -12.60 -7.10 -34.40
CA VAL A 592 -12.89 -6.14 -33.32
C VAL A 592 -12.80 -4.69 -33.80
N SER A 593 -13.65 -3.85 -33.23
CA SER A 593 -13.58 -2.40 -33.32
C SER A 593 -12.88 -1.84 -32.09
N VAL A 594 -11.82 -1.06 -32.30
CA VAL A 594 -11.15 -0.35 -31.21
C VAL A 594 -11.85 0.98 -30.97
N VAL A 595 -12.30 1.21 -29.74
CA VAL A 595 -12.95 2.46 -29.32
C VAL A 595 -11.86 3.44 -28.91
N ASP A 596 -11.65 4.44 -29.76
CA ASP A 596 -10.74 5.55 -29.51
C ASP A 596 -11.29 6.49 -28.43
N LEU A 597 -10.40 7.20 -27.74
CA LEU A 597 -10.78 8.24 -26.77
C LEU A 597 -11.18 9.52 -27.50
N PRO A 598 -12.11 10.33 -26.95
CA PRO A 598 -12.44 11.64 -27.51
C PRO A 598 -11.19 12.53 -27.57
N GLU A 599 -11.14 13.41 -28.58
CA GLU A 599 -10.09 14.42 -28.67
C GLU A 599 -10.11 15.32 -27.42
N LYS A 600 -8.93 15.75 -26.96
CA LYS A 600 -8.84 16.73 -25.85
C LYS A 600 -9.58 18.00 -26.31
N SER A 601 -10.62 18.39 -25.59
CA SER A 601 -11.26 19.70 -25.79
C SER A 601 -10.26 20.80 -25.41
N GLU A 602 -10.31 21.94 -26.08
CA GLU A 602 -9.47 23.10 -25.72
C GLU A 602 -9.73 23.58 -24.28
N ASP A 603 -10.90 23.24 -23.71
CA ASP A 603 -11.34 23.60 -22.36
C ASP A 603 -10.65 22.81 -21.22
N ASP A 604 -10.13 21.60 -21.46
CA ASP A 604 -9.45 20.80 -20.42
C ASP A 604 -8.04 21.32 -20.07
N SER A 605 -7.57 22.37 -20.75
CA SER A 605 -6.28 23.03 -20.51
C SER A 605 -6.38 24.39 -19.80
N ALA A 606 -7.60 24.84 -19.46
CA ALA A 606 -7.84 26.12 -18.84
C ALA A 606 -8.23 25.98 -17.35
N GLU A 607 -7.26 25.70 -16.49
CA GLU A 607 -7.38 26.14 -15.10
C GLU A 607 -7.48 27.67 -15.10
N GLN A 608 -8.55 28.21 -14.52
CA GLN A 608 -8.78 29.65 -14.52
C GLN A 608 -7.64 30.39 -13.80
N PRO A 609 -7.11 31.49 -14.38
CA PRO A 609 -6.03 32.22 -13.73
C PRO A 609 -6.55 32.85 -12.44
N VAL A 610 -5.89 32.53 -11.33
CA VAL A 610 -5.94 33.37 -10.13
C VAL A 610 -5.39 34.74 -10.53
N GLU A 611 -6.17 35.81 -10.38
CA GLU A 611 -5.65 37.16 -10.61
C GLU A 611 -4.53 37.43 -9.59
N GLY A 612 -3.31 37.50 -10.09
CA GLY A 612 -2.12 37.78 -9.30
C GLY A 612 -1.07 38.53 -10.11
N VAL A 613 -0.01 38.98 -9.45
CA VAL A 613 1.04 39.84 -10.04
C VAL A 613 1.74 39.17 -11.24
N LEU A 614 1.67 37.84 -11.34
CA LEU A 614 2.23 37.04 -12.42
C LEU A 614 1.19 36.56 -13.45
N GLY A 615 -0.04 37.08 -13.39
CA GLY A 615 -1.16 36.78 -14.30
C GLY A 615 -0.76 36.74 -15.77
N GLY A 616 -0.97 35.59 -16.42
CA GLY A 616 -0.75 35.40 -17.86
C GLY A 616 0.73 35.32 -18.30
N LYS A 617 1.66 35.14 -17.36
CA LYS A 617 3.10 34.98 -17.64
C LYS A 617 3.58 33.56 -17.34
N SER A 618 4.44 33.04 -18.19
CA SER A 618 5.02 31.70 -18.05
C SER A 618 6.47 31.72 -17.51
N PHE A 619 6.75 30.87 -16.53
CA PHE A 619 8.04 30.78 -15.83
C PHE A 619 8.64 29.39 -15.91
N LEU A 620 9.97 29.31 -16.08
CA LEU A 620 10.73 28.07 -15.98
C LEU A 620 11.96 28.29 -15.10
N PHE A 621 12.25 27.34 -14.21
CA PHE A 621 13.40 27.41 -13.31
C PHE A 621 14.55 26.50 -13.79
N THR A 622 15.77 27.01 -13.75
CA THR A 622 16.99 26.24 -14.04
C THR A 622 18.10 26.58 -13.06
N GLY A 623 18.96 25.60 -12.74
CA GLY A 623 19.97 25.74 -11.68
C GLY A 623 19.51 25.19 -10.32
N ALA A 624 20.35 25.37 -9.30
CA ALA A 624 19.97 25.18 -7.91
C ALA A 624 19.51 26.55 -7.38
N LEU A 625 18.33 26.59 -6.76
CA LEU A 625 17.75 27.79 -6.18
C LEU A 625 18.17 27.85 -4.70
N GLU A 626 18.49 29.04 -4.19
CA GLU A 626 19.00 29.26 -2.82
C GLU A 626 17.87 29.42 -1.80
N ALA A 627 16.77 30.09 -2.19
CA ALA A 627 15.66 30.40 -1.29
C ALA A 627 14.62 29.29 -1.23
N PHE A 628 14.41 28.56 -2.34
CA PHE A 628 13.35 27.54 -2.44
C PHE A 628 13.78 26.29 -3.22
N THR A 629 13.08 25.18 -3.01
CA THR A 629 13.11 24.06 -3.97
C THR A 629 12.38 24.44 -5.26
N ARG A 630 12.70 23.79 -6.38
CA ARG A 630 12.03 24.05 -7.68
C ARG A 630 10.51 23.90 -7.61
N LYS A 631 10.03 22.94 -6.81
CA LYS A 631 8.59 22.72 -6.59
C LYS A 631 7.97 23.91 -5.87
N GLN A 632 8.57 24.37 -4.77
CA GLN A 632 8.11 25.57 -4.05
C GLN A 632 8.14 26.83 -4.91
N ALA A 633 9.11 26.95 -5.83
CA ALA A 633 9.15 28.06 -6.78
C ALA A 633 8.02 27.99 -7.83
N GLN A 634 7.66 26.80 -8.28
CA GLN A 634 6.51 26.57 -9.17
C GLN A 634 5.19 26.85 -8.43
N ASP A 635 5.04 26.35 -7.20
CA ASP A 635 3.88 26.61 -6.35
C ASP A 635 3.69 28.12 -6.11
N LYS A 636 4.79 28.89 -5.97
CA LYS A 636 4.75 30.36 -5.86
C LYS A 636 4.35 31.07 -7.14
N VAL A 637 4.78 30.57 -8.30
CA VAL A 637 4.36 31.11 -9.61
C VAL A 637 2.85 30.94 -9.76
N GLU A 638 2.34 29.75 -9.46
CA GLU A 638 0.92 29.40 -9.55
C GLU A 638 0.09 30.18 -8.54
N ALA A 639 0.56 30.32 -7.30
CA ALA A 639 -0.10 31.13 -6.26
C ALA A 639 -0.23 32.63 -6.62
N HIS A 640 0.64 33.15 -7.50
CA HIS A 640 0.61 34.52 -7.98
C HIS A 640 0.02 34.65 -9.40
N GLY A 641 -0.65 33.62 -9.91
CA GLY A 641 -1.39 33.65 -11.19
C GLY A 641 -0.56 33.39 -12.45
N GLY A 642 0.70 32.99 -12.31
CA GLY A 642 1.57 32.62 -13.42
C GLY A 642 1.51 31.12 -13.76
N VAL A 643 2.11 30.75 -14.89
CA VAL A 643 2.12 29.36 -15.38
C VAL A 643 3.53 28.77 -15.35
N SER A 644 3.69 27.59 -14.75
CA SER A 644 4.95 26.84 -14.75
C SER A 644 5.17 26.12 -16.09
N ALA A 645 6.10 26.58 -16.91
CA ALA A 645 6.40 25.96 -18.20
C ALA A 645 7.24 24.69 -18.06
N ALA A 646 7.01 23.68 -18.91
CA ALA A 646 7.75 22.42 -18.91
C ALA A 646 9.14 22.52 -19.59
N GLY A 647 9.36 23.52 -20.44
CA GLY A 647 10.59 23.64 -21.23
C GLY A 647 10.82 25.02 -21.83
N VAL A 648 12.02 25.22 -22.40
CA VAL A 648 12.40 26.47 -23.08
C VAL A 648 11.92 26.43 -24.52
N ASN A 649 10.94 27.28 -24.83
CA ASN A 649 10.35 27.49 -26.16
C ASN A 649 10.22 29.00 -26.45
N LYS A 650 9.64 29.37 -27.60
CA LYS A 650 9.47 30.79 -28.01
C LYS A 650 8.34 31.52 -27.27
N THR A 651 7.44 30.78 -26.63
CA THR A 651 6.28 31.31 -25.91
C THR A 651 6.53 31.47 -24.41
N LEU A 652 7.72 31.06 -23.94
CA LEU A 652 8.15 31.23 -22.56
C LEU A 652 8.47 32.72 -22.28
N ASP A 653 7.93 33.26 -21.19
CA ASP A 653 8.14 34.66 -20.80
C ASP A 653 9.38 34.85 -19.94
N TYR A 654 9.61 33.96 -18.95
CA TYR A 654 10.72 34.09 -18.01
C TYR A 654 11.45 32.75 -17.78
N LEU A 655 12.79 32.79 -17.90
CA LEU A 655 13.67 31.75 -17.39
C LEU A 655 14.37 32.28 -16.12
N VAL A 656 14.05 31.70 -14.96
CA VAL A 656 14.69 32.03 -13.69
C VAL A 656 15.92 31.14 -13.48
N VAL A 657 17.08 31.76 -13.30
CA VAL A 657 18.37 31.08 -13.16
C VAL A 657 18.85 31.19 -11.71
N GLY A 658 18.95 30.05 -11.03
CA GLY A 658 19.52 29.94 -9.68
C GLY A 658 21.05 29.85 -9.68
N ALA A 659 21.65 30.02 -8.50
CA ALA A 659 23.09 29.95 -8.30
C ALA A 659 23.66 28.55 -8.66
N GLY A 660 24.28 28.45 -9.84
CA GLY A 660 24.97 27.25 -10.31
C GLY A 660 26.50 27.37 -10.19
N LYS A 661 27.21 26.23 -10.23
CA LYS A 661 28.69 26.12 -10.22
C LYS A 661 29.37 26.71 -11.47
N GLY A 662 29.13 27.98 -11.80
CA GLY A 662 29.82 28.77 -12.84
C GLY A 662 29.56 28.38 -14.31
N ALA A 663 28.94 27.24 -14.60
CA ALA A 663 28.63 26.80 -15.96
C ALA A 663 27.16 27.06 -16.33
N LYS A 664 26.91 27.76 -17.45
CA LYS A 664 25.56 28.01 -17.99
C LYS A 664 24.84 26.70 -18.30
N SER A 665 23.60 26.55 -17.81
CA SER A 665 22.80 25.34 -18.04
C SER A 665 22.43 25.17 -19.52
N SER A 666 22.12 23.95 -19.96
CA SER A 666 21.64 23.69 -21.34
C SER A 666 20.36 24.48 -21.67
N LYS A 667 19.49 24.69 -20.68
CA LYS A 667 18.28 25.50 -20.78
C LYS A 667 18.61 27.00 -20.90
N GLN A 668 19.59 27.50 -20.16
CA GLN A 668 20.07 28.88 -20.26
C GLN A 668 20.67 29.17 -21.64
N LYS A 669 21.51 28.27 -22.17
CA LYS A 669 22.06 28.41 -23.54
C LYS A 669 20.97 28.41 -24.62
N LYS A 670 19.94 27.56 -24.45
CA LYS A 670 18.79 27.51 -25.36
C LYS A 670 17.94 28.78 -25.28
N ALA A 671 17.75 29.34 -24.10
CA ALA A 671 17.04 30.60 -23.90
C ALA A 671 17.78 31.78 -24.52
N GLU A 672 19.09 31.93 -24.25
CA GLU A 672 19.93 32.99 -24.83
C GLU A 672 19.89 32.96 -26.37
N LYS A 673 19.96 31.77 -26.98
CA LYS A 673 19.84 31.63 -28.44
C LYS A 673 18.48 32.04 -29.00
N LEU A 674 17.40 31.84 -28.24
CA LEU A 674 16.05 32.28 -28.64
C LEU A 674 15.88 33.79 -28.47
N VAL A 675 16.48 34.38 -27.44
CA VAL A 675 16.51 35.83 -27.22
C VAL A 675 17.30 36.53 -28.32
N ASP A 676 18.49 36.01 -28.68
CA ASP A 676 19.29 36.50 -29.81
C ASP A 676 18.54 36.38 -31.15
N GLY A 677 17.62 35.42 -31.25
CA GLY A 677 16.71 35.21 -32.38
C GLY A 677 15.43 36.08 -32.35
N GLY A 678 15.31 37.02 -31.41
CA GLY A 678 14.20 37.98 -31.31
C GLY A 678 12.99 37.50 -30.50
N ALA A 679 13.10 36.42 -29.72
CA ALA A 679 12.00 35.99 -28.84
C ALA A 679 11.84 36.93 -27.64
N PRO A 680 10.60 37.18 -27.16
CA PRO A 680 10.32 38.08 -26.03
C PRO A 680 10.70 37.52 -24.63
N LEU A 681 11.35 36.36 -24.59
CA LEU A 681 11.82 35.66 -23.39
C LEU A 681 12.81 36.51 -22.58
N LYS A 682 12.65 36.57 -21.26
CA LYS A 682 13.60 37.21 -20.34
C LYS A 682 14.31 36.18 -19.48
N VAL A 683 15.62 36.33 -19.33
CA VAL A 683 16.41 35.53 -18.39
C VAL A 683 16.64 36.37 -17.15
N ILE A 684 16.14 35.93 -16.00
CA ILE A 684 16.20 36.65 -14.73
C ILE A 684 16.84 35.80 -13.63
N THR A 685 17.34 36.46 -12.60
CA THR A 685 17.89 35.83 -11.39
C THR A 685 16.78 35.47 -10.41
N GLU A 686 17.12 34.60 -9.44
CA GLU A 686 16.21 34.26 -8.34
C GLU A 686 15.81 35.48 -7.49
N ALA A 687 16.72 36.45 -7.29
CA ALA A 687 16.42 37.68 -6.57
C ALA A 687 15.43 38.58 -7.32
N GLU A 688 15.57 38.71 -8.64
CA GLU A 688 14.61 39.45 -9.47
C GLU A 688 13.24 38.76 -9.51
N PHE A 689 13.19 37.43 -9.41
CA PHE A 689 11.93 36.69 -9.29
C PHE A 689 11.23 36.97 -7.95
N LEU A 690 11.97 37.02 -6.84
CA LEU A 690 11.45 37.38 -5.51
C LEU A 690 10.88 38.81 -5.49
N GLU A 691 11.60 39.77 -6.07
CA GLU A 691 11.10 41.15 -6.20
C GLU A 691 9.79 41.23 -7.00
N MET A 692 9.64 40.39 -8.03
CA MET A 692 8.42 40.36 -8.85
C MET A 692 7.18 39.85 -8.10
N ILE A 693 7.36 39.03 -7.07
CA ILE A 693 6.28 38.51 -6.22
C ILE A 693 6.15 39.29 -4.89
N GLY A 694 7.00 40.29 -4.66
CA GLY A 694 6.94 41.17 -3.50
C GLY A 694 7.51 40.58 -2.22
N GLU A 695 8.48 39.66 -2.34
CA GLU A 695 9.15 38.97 -1.22
C GLU A 695 10.63 39.33 -1.06
#